data_AF-A0AAN7MZS5-F1
#
_entry.id   AF-A0AAN7MZS5-F1
#
_cell.length_a   1.000
_cell.length_b   1.000
_cell.length_c   1.000
_cell.angle_alpha   90.00
_cell.angle_beta   90.00
_cell.angle_gamma   90.00
#
_symmetry.space_group_name_H-M   'P 1'
#
loop_
_entity.id
_entity.type
_entity.pdbx_description
1 polymer ?
#
loop_
_entity_poly.entity_id
_entity_poly.type
_entity_poly.pdbx_seq_one_letter_code
_entity_poly.pdbx_strand_id
1 'polypeptide(L)'
;MSARDLKDENEESSQQVQMEDKGKDKEVSAPEVEEPDETEFDTKRHLNVVFIGHVDSGKSTIGGQILFLSGQVDDRTIQKYEKEAKDKSRESWYMAYIMDTNEEERVKGITVEVGRAHFETETTRFTILDAPGHKSYVPNMISGASQADIGVLVISARKGEFETGYEKGGQTREHVQLAKTLGVSKLLVVVNKMDEPTVNWSKERYDEIESKMVPFLRSSGYNVKKDVQFLPISGLLGSNMKTRVVKSVCPWWNGPCLLEALDAIEGPLRDPKGPFRMPIIDRFKDMGTVVMGKVESGSVSEGDSLVVMPNKVQVKVVAVYRDKDKVRHAGPGENLRVRLAGIEEEDIISGFVLSSIAKPVTAVTEFVAQLQILELLENAIFTAGYKAVLHIHSVVEECEIVELLQQIDPKTKKRMKKKVLFVKTNAVVFCRVQVNNMICLEKFSDFPQLGRFTLRTEGLEPILVWQGIKGSSLPLTIIDPRVVHYPGGHGRWVLEMGLFGEHPAFRCESKCHYIRCHQEYLIILAVVSGVIFFTTLTVVLWLLLYKWSNKQRHFHKLSNYAASALVSPSWRVFTKEELKSITKNFSEGNRLLGDAKTGGTYSGLLPDGSKVAVKRLNRSTFQRKKEFYYVIGRVARLHHPNLVSIKGCCYDHGVRYIVYEFIANGPLDRWLYHVPRGGRSLDWAMRMKIATTLAQGIAFLHDKVKPHVVHRDIHAINVLLDEDFKAHLMGVGLSKFVPWEAMQEWTIMAGGTYGYLAPEFVYRNEITTKSDVYSFGVLLLEIVSGRRPAQASSGSGLCGLPEHIRMGNSLGTSP
;
A
#
# COMPACT_ATOMS: atom_id res chain seq x y z
N MET A 1 -27.68 62.17 48.94
CA MET A 1 -28.40 63.23 48.17
C MET A 1 -28.37 62.79 46.71
N SER A 2 -29.47 62.65 45.99
CA SER A 2 -30.89 62.81 46.34
C SER A 2 -31.74 61.76 45.61
N ALA A 3 -32.79 61.24 46.24
CA ALA A 3 -33.76 60.36 45.60
C ALA A 3 -35.01 61.14 45.16
N ARG A 4 -35.71 60.61 44.14
CA ARG A 4 -37.17 60.69 43.91
C ARG A 4 -37.56 59.37 43.20
N ASP A 5 -38.36 58.50 43.81
CA ASP A 5 -39.83 58.49 43.95
C ASP A 5 -40.51 57.78 42.74
N LEU A 6 -41.46 56.83 42.86
CA LEU A 6 -41.94 55.95 43.95
C LEU A 6 -42.99 54.96 43.36
N LYS A 7 -43.57 54.02 44.17
CA LYS A 7 -44.61 53.01 43.84
C LYS A 7 -44.07 51.69 43.24
N ASP A 8 -44.21 50.49 43.83
CA ASP A 8 -45.19 49.87 44.78
C ASP A 8 -46.56 49.58 44.12
N GLU A 9 -47.28 48.44 44.30
CA GLU A 9 -47.10 47.11 44.95
C GLU A 9 -48.19 46.18 44.31
N ASN A 10 -47.95 44.92 43.91
CA ASN A 10 -47.99 43.62 44.66
C ASN A 10 -49.40 42.96 44.83
N GLU A 11 -49.49 41.62 44.65
CA GLU A 11 -50.66 40.69 44.92
C GLU A 11 -51.99 40.98 44.14
N GLU A 12 -53.08 40.17 44.05
CA GLU A 12 -53.53 38.77 44.33
C GLU A 12 -54.89 38.55 43.54
N SER A 13 -55.36 37.40 43.03
CA SER A 13 -54.70 36.16 42.54
C SER A 13 -55.54 35.25 41.60
N SER A 14 -56.79 34.87 41.93
CA SER A 14 -57.34 33.55 41.50
C SER A 14 -58.88 33.44 41.31
N GLN A 15 -59.32 32.28 40.75
CA GLN A 15 -60.71 31.77 40.51
C GLN A 15 -61.43 32.27 39.23
N GLN A 16 -62.48 31.59 38.69
CA GLN A 16 -62.74 30.18 38.33
C GLN A 16 -64.13 30.12 37.60
N VAL A 17 -64.54 28.95 37.05
CA VAL A 17 -65.90 28.63 36.52
C VAL A 17 -66.29 29.31 35.16
N GLN A 18 -67.25 28.83 34.33
CA GLN A 18 -67.47 27.55 33.60
C GLN A 18 -68.74 27.70 32.71
N MET A 19 -68.97 26.78 31.73
CA MET A 19 -70.21 26.58 30.93
C MET A 19 -70.58 27.71 29.93
N GLU A 20 -71.21 27.46 28.77
CA GLU A 20 -71.52 26.23 27.98
C GLU A 20 -71.25 26.57 26.46
N ASP A 21 -71.69 25.93 25.36
CA ASP A 21 -72.72 24.91 25.06
C ASP A 21 -72.35 24.07 23.78
N LYS A 22 -73.31 23.30 23.25
CA LYS A 22 -73.42 22.51 22.00
C LYS A 22 -72.77 23.13 20.73
N GLY A 23 -72.25 22.35 19.76
CA GLY A 23 -72.05 20.90 19.70
C GLY A 23 -72.38 20.25 18.33
N LYS A 24 -71.68 19.15 17.99
CA LYS A 24 -71.85 18.27 16.79
C LYS A 24 -71.51 18.89 15.42
N ASP A 25 -71.06 18.14 14.40
CA ASP A 25 -70.72 16.70 14.30
C ASP A 25 -69.49 16.50 13.38
N LYS A 26 -68.97 15.26 13.33
CA LYS A 26 -67.70 14.82 12.70
C LYS A 26 -67.44 15.26 11.24
N GLU A 27 -66.16 15.51 10.92
CA GLU A 27 -65.40 14.65 9.98
C GLU A 27 -63.88 14.74 10.21
N VAL A 28 -63.08 13.87 9.58
CA VAL A 28 -61.62 13.73 9.85
C VAL A 28 -60.79 14.16 8.65
N SER A 29 -59.93 15.17 8.84
CA SER A 29 -58.83 15.52 7.94
C SER A 29 -57.48 15.32 8.63
N ALA A 30 -56.41 15.16 7.84
CA ALA A 30 -55.07 14.85 8.35
C ALA A 30 -54.49 15.99 9.21
N PRO A 31 -53.59 15.69 10.17
CA PRO A 31 -52.81 16.74 10.84
C PRO A 31 -51.95 17.47 9.82
N GLU A 32 -51.94 18.80 9.91
CA GLU A 32 -51.05 19.65 9.13
C GLU A 32 -49.60 19.36 9.53
N VAL A 33 -48.69 19.39 8.55
CA VAL A 33 -47.26 19.24 8.83
C VAL A 33 -46.76 20.57 9.38
N GLU A 34 -46.50 20.63 10.68
CA GLU A 34 -45.81 21.74 11.32
C GLU A 34 -44.46 21.97 10.59
N GLU A 35 -44.28 23.14 9.99
CA GLU A 35 -42.98 23.51 9.41
C GLU A 35 -41.97 23.67 10.55
N PRO A 36 -40.83 22.96 10.54
CA PRO A 36 -39.89 22.99 11.66
C PRO A 36 -39.17 24.34 11.74
N ASP A 37 -39.12 24.91 12.96
CA ASP A 37 -38.54 26.22 13.26
C ASP A 37 -37.24 26.56 12.49
N GLU A 38 -37.14 27.81 12.02
CA GLU A 38 -35.96 28.36 11.32
C GLU A 38 -34.75 28.63 12.24
N THR A 39 -34.42 27.71 13.16
CA THR A 39 -33.27 27.85 14.06
C THR A 39 -31.94 27.63 13.33
N GLU A 40 -31.29 28.74 12.95
CA GLU A 40 -29.88 28.85 12.53
C GLU A 40 -29.45 27.89 11.39
N PHE A 41 -30.00 28.09 10.20
CA PHE A 41 -29.40 27.55 8.97
C PHE A 41 -28.01 28.15 8.71
N ASP A 42 -26.99 27.41 9.11
CA ASP A 42 -25.57 27.71 8.88
C ASP A 42 -25.18 27.47 7.40
N THR A 43 -25.50 28.47 6.56
CA THR A 43 -25.41 28.41 5.08
C THR A 43 -23.99 28.47 4.51
N LYS A 44 -22.92 28.39 5.32
CA LYS A 44 -21.53 28.40 4.79
C LYS A 44 -21.29 27.22 3.86
N ARG A 45 -20.91 27.47 2.61
CA ARG A 45 -20.57 26.42 1.62
C ARG A 45 -19.43 25.54 2.16
N HIS A 46 -19.49 24.24 1.90
CA HIS A 46 -18.44 23.28 2.30
C HIS A 46 -17.67 22.75 1.09
N LEU A 47 -16.33 22.72 1.17
CA LEU A 47 -15.45 22.27 0.10
C LEU A 47 -14.30 21.38 0.63
N ASN A 48 -14.02 20.29 -0.08
CA ASN A 48 -12.92 19.39 0.27
C ASN A 48 -11.65 19.72 -0.55
N VAL A 49 -10.53 19.93 0.13
CA VAL A 49 -9.24 20.34 -0.45
C VAL A 49 -8.17 19.29 -0.15
N VAL A 50 -7.57 18.70 -1.19
CA VAL A 50 -6.46 17.74 -1.04
C VAL A 50 -5.11 18.34 -1.40
N PHE A 51 -4.12 18.19 -0.53
CA PHE A 51 -2.74 18.56 -0.82
C PHE A 51 -2.01 17.40 -1.50
N ILE A 52 -1.49 17.63 -2.70
CA ILE A 52 -0.78 16.64 -3.51
C ILE A 52 0.55 17.18 -4.02
N GLY A 53 1.54 16.30 -4.19
CA GLY A 53 2.89 16.67 -4.64
C GLY A 53 3.96 15.70 -4.16
N HIS A 54 5.18 15.88 -4.66
CA HIS A 54 6.35 15.05 -4.35
C HIS A 54 6.66 14.97 -2.83
N VAL A 55 7.47 14.00 -2.43
CA VAL A 55 8.15 14.01 -1.11
C VAL A 55 8.93 15.32 -0.94
N ASP A 56 9.12 15.75 0.31
CA ASP A 56 9.80 16.99 0.73
C ASP A 56 9.27 18.32 0.19
N SER A 57 8.24 18.33 -0.67
CA SER A 57 7.61 19.57 -1.18
C SER A 57 6.86 20.38 -0.12
N GLY A 58 6.66 19.83 1.09
CA GLY A 58 6.11 20.55 2.26
C GLY A 58 4.59 20.61 2.37
N LYS A 59 3.87 19.56 1.91
CA LYS A 59 2.40 19.47 1.96
C LYS A 59 1.86 19.61 3.40
N SER A 60 2.32 18.74 4.30
CA SER A 60 1.94 18.68 5.72
C SER A 60 2.33 19.96 6.46
N THR A 61 3.47 20.56 6.10
CA THR A 61 3.92 21.87 6.59
C THR A 61 2.93 22.98 6.21
N ILE A 62 2.46 23.01 4.96
CA ILE A 62 1.43 23.94 4.48
C ILE A 62 0.10 23.70 5.21
N GLY A 63 -0.32 22.44 5.37
CA GLY A 63 -1.55 22.08 6.09
C GLY A 63 -1.55 22.60 7.53
N GLY A 64 -0.49 22.30 8.29
CA GLY A 64 -0.31 22.81 9.66
C GLY A 64 -0.25 24.33 9.73
N GLN A 65 0.45 24.98 8.79
CA GLN A 65 0.56 26.44 8.74
C GLN A 65 -0.80 27.12 8.46
N ILE A 66 -1.69 26.49 7.70
CA ILE A 66 -3.07 26.98 7.49
C ILE A 66 -3.89 26.85 8.79
N LEU A 67 -3.76 25.73 9.50
CA LEU A 67 -4.46 25.50 10.77
C LEU A 67 -4.01 26.47 11.88
N PHE A 68 -2.71 26.79 11.91
CA PHE A 68 -2.17 27.84 12.78
C PHE A 68 -2.71 29.22 12.39
N LEU A 69 -2.59 29.61 11.11
CA LEU A 69 -3.04 30.94 10.64
C LEU A 69 -4.57 31.15 10.72
N SER A 70 -5.36 30.07 10.74
CA SER A 70 -6.82 30.10 10.97
C SER A 70 -7.21 30.07 12.46
N GLY A 71 -6.25 29.93 13.38
CA GLY A 71 -6.52 29.91 14.82
C GLY A 71 -7.10 28.60 15.35
N GLN A 72 -7.01 27.50 14.58
CA GLN A 72 -7.50 26.18 14.98
C GLN A 72 -6.52 25.42 15.89
N VAL A 73 -5.31 25.96 16.10
CA VAL A 73 -4.26 25.37 16.93
C VAL A 73 -3.61 26.46 17.81
N ASP A 74 -3.66 26.30 19.12
CA ASP A 74 -3.07 27.23 20.09
C ASP A 74 -1.54 27.33 19.96
N ASP A 75 -0.98 28.52 20.16
CA ASP A 75 0.47 28.76 20.27
C ASP A 75 1.16 27.81 21.26
N ARG A 76 0.50 27.52 22.38
CA ARG A 76 0.98 26.59 23.43
C ARG A 76 1.17 25.17 22.91
N THR A 77 0.33 24.73 21.98
CA THR A 77 0.43 23.41 21.34
C THR A 77 1.56 23.38 20.32
N ILE A 78 1.79 24.49 19.61
CA ILE A 78 2.91 24.64 18.67
C ILE A 78 4.25 24.66 19.41
N GLN A 79 4.37 25.43 20.51
CA GLN A 79 5.57 25.42 21.37
C GLN A 79 5.91 24.02 21.91
N LYS A 80 4.89 23.19 22.19
CA LYS A 80 5.08 21.78 22.58
C LYS A 80 5.66 20.96 21.43
N TYR A 81 5.13 21.09 20.20
CA TYR A 81 5.64 20.36 19.03
C TYR A 81 7.00 20.87 18.56
N GLU A 82 7.29 22.17 18.68
CA GLU A 82 8.62 22.76 18.45
C GLU A 82 9.65 22.12 19.37
N LYS A 83 9.34 22.02 20.68
CA LYS A 83 10.20 21.32 21.64
C LYS A 83 10.34 19.83 21.31
N GLU A 84 9.26 19.13 21.01
CA GLU A 84 9.30 17.70 20.62
C GLU A 84 10.16 17.47 19.36
N ALA A 85 10.08 18.37 18.38
CA ALA A 85 10.88 18.32 17.17
C ALA A 85 12.35 18.66 17.44
N LYS A 86 12.63 19.61 18.34
CA LYS A 86 13.98 19.98 18.81
C LYS A 86 14.65 18.84 19.57
N ASP A 87 13.94 18.19 20.50
CA ASP A 87 14.40 17.01 21.24
C ASP A 87 14.68 15.80 20.30
N LYS A 88 14.10 15.81 19.09
CA LYS A 88 14.32 14.84 17.99
C LYS A 88 15.31 15.33 16.91
N SER A 89 16.02 16.45 17.14
CA SER A 89 16.96 17.08 16.19
C SER A 89 16.37 17.43 14.81
N ARG A 90 15.09 17.83 14.78
CA ARG A 90 14.28 18.07 13.57
C ARG A 90 13.48 19.38 13.66
N GLU A 91 14.11 20.44 14.16
CA GLU A 91 13.49 21.73 14.49
C GLU A 91 12.57 22.31 13.39
N SER A 92 12.88 22.10 12.11
CA SER A 92 12.08 22.59 10.98
C SER A 92 10.77 21.82 10.70
N TRP A 93 10.49 20.72 11.41
CA TRP A 93 9.33 19.84 11.10
C TRP A 93 8.12 20.02 12.04
N TYR A 94 8.24 20.86 13.07
CA TYR A 94 7.19 21.12 14.07
C TYR A 94 5.81 21.43 13.48
N MET A 95 5.75 22.17 12.37
CA MET A 95 4.49 22.53 11.70
C MET A 95 3.83 21.33 10.98
N ALA A 96 4.61 20.32 10.55
CA ALA A 96 4.07 19.09 9.97
C ALA A 96 3.46 18.17 11.04
N TYR A 97 3.98 18.18 12.27
CA TYR A 97 3.47 17.38 13.40
C TYR A 97 2.03 17.74 13.84
N ILE A 98 1.46 18.82 13.30
CA ILE A 98 0.04 19.17 13.43
C ILE A 98 -0.84 18.22 12.60
N MET A 99 -0.39 17.82 11.40
CA MET A 99 -1.08 16.85 10.53
C MET A 99 -0.61 15.41 10.78
N ASP A 100 0.71 15.19 10.92
CA ASP A 100 1.32 13.89 11.21
C ASP A 100 1.10 13.53 12.70
N THR A 101 -0.08 13.01 13.03
CA THR A 101 -0.42 12.62 14.42
C THR A 101 0.22 11.30 14.84
N ASN A 102 0.51 10.38 13.90
CA ASN A 102 1.04 9.06 14.23
C ASN A 102 2.53 9.11 14.58
N GLU A 103 2.95 8.36 15.61
CA GLU A 103 4.36 8.31 16.01
C GLU A 103 5.28 7.77 14.89
N GLU A 104 4.80 6.83 14.08
CA GLU A 104 5.55 6.32 12.93
C GLU A 104 5.81 7.40 11.86
N GLU A 105 4.84 8.29 11.60
CA GLU A 105 4.99 9.38 10.63
C GLU A 105 6.01 10.40 11.15
N ARG A 106 5.89 10.78 12.44
CA ARG A 106 6.82 11.68 13.14
C ARG A 106 8.26 11.16 13.18
N VAL A 107 8.45 9.84 13.26
CA VAL A 107 9.76 9.16 13.25
C VAL A 107 10.32 9.02 11.83
N LYS A 108 9.50 8.69 10.83
CA LYS A 108 9.96 8.54 9.44
C LYS A 108 10.16 9.88 8.73
N GLY A 109 9.40 10.92 9.09
CA GLY A 109 9.35 12.20 8.36
C GLY A 109 8.48 12.18 7.11
N ILE A 110 7.59 11.19 6.99
CA ILE A 110 6.66 11.06 5.87
C ILE A 110 5.27 10.71 6.41
N THR A 111 4.28 11.44 5.95
CA THR A 111 2.86 11.08 6.06
C THR A 111 2.62 9.76 5.34
N VAL A 112 1.91 8.86 6.00
CA VAL A 112 1.59 7.49 5.56
C VAL A 112 0.09 7.39 5.28
N GLU A 113 -0.73 7.95 6.15
CA GLU A 113 -2.19 7.95 6.05
C GLU A 113 -2.70 9.30 5.47
N VAL A 114 -4.02 9.52 5.42
CA VAL A 114 -4.56 10.81 4.98
C VAL A 114 -4.97 11.61 6.21
N GLY A 115 -4.12 12.57 6.60
CA GLY A 115 -4.40 13.50 7.68
C GLY A 115 -5.61 14.37 7.35
N ARG A 116 -6.56 14.48 8.28
CA ARG A 116 -7.79 15.27 8.13
C ARG A 116 -7.84 16.38 9.16
N ALA A 117 -8.14 17.59 8.70
CA ALA A 117 -8.35 18.75 9.55
C ALA A 117 -9.35 19.71 8.92
N HIS A 118 -9.84 20.67 9.69
CA HIS A 118 -10.96 21.53 9.30
C HIS A 118 -10.61 22.97 9.62
N PHE A 119 -10.94 23.90 8.73
CA PHE A 119 -10.85 25.33 8.99
C PHE A 119 -11.99 26.10 8.31
N GLU A 120 -12.28 27.28 8.83
CA GLU A 120 -13.30 28.17 8.27
C GLU A 120 -12.68 29.46 7.75
N THR A 121 -13.31 30.01 6.71
CA THR A 121 -13.16 31.40 6.28
C THR A 121 -14.49 32.14 6.54
N GLU A 122 -14.54 33.41 6.17
CA GLU A 122 -15.77 34.23 6.27
C GLU A 122 -16.91 33.69 5.40
N THR A 123 -16.60 32.96 4.31
CA THR A 123 -17.60 32.49 3.33
C THR A 123 -17.70 30.96 3.21
N THR A 124 -16.71 30.21 3.68
CA THR A 124 -16.51 28.80 3.34
C THR A 124 -16.02 28.00 4.53
N ARG A 125 -16.36 26.71 4.53
CA ARG A 125 -15.74 25.69 5.37
C ARG A 125 -14.93 24.74 4.52
N PHE A 126 -13.72 24.48 4.95
CA PHE A 126 -12.76 23.66 4.21
C PHE A 126 -12.32 22.47 5.05
N THR A 127 -12.56 21.25 4.55
CA THR A 127 -11.83 20.08 5.04
C THR A 127 -10.51 19.97 4.28
N ILE A 128 -9.40 20.06 5.03
CA ILE A 128 -8.04 19.74 4.59
C ILE A 128 -7.87 18.21 4.60
N LEU A 129 -7.36 17.69 3.48
CA LEU A 129 -6.91 16.32 3.31
C LEU A 129 -5.42 16.38 2.93
N ASP A 130 -4.51 16.12 3.87
CA ASP A 130 -3.09 15.99 3.54
C ASP A 130 -2.81 14.58 3.03
N ALA A 131 -2.39 14.45 1.77
CA ALA A 131 -2.23 13.16 1.11
C ALA A 131 -0.75 12.76 1.03
N PRO A 132 -0.41 11.48 1.27
CA PRO A 132 0.96 11.05 1.45
C PRO A 132 1.80 11.23 0.17
N GLY A 133 3.05 11.65 0.35
CA GLY A 133 3.96 11.92 -0.78
C GLY A 133 4.58 10.68 -1.43
N HIS A 134 4.68 9.56 -0.70
CA HIS A 134 5.54 8.44 -1.09
C HIS A 134 4.85 7.41 -2.00
N LYS A 135 5.60 6.79 -2.93
CA LYS A 135 5.05 5.87 -3.96
C LYS A 135 4.29 4.68 -3.36
N SER A 136 4.78 4.16 -2.23
CA SER A 136 4.14 3.04 -1.51
C SER A 136 2.75 3.38 -0.95
N TYR A 137 2.42 4.66 -0.78
CA TYR A 137 1.19 5.14 -0.12
C TYR A 137 0.22 5.82 -1.10
N VAL A 138 0.44 5.69 -2.40
CA VAL A 138 -0.50 6.17 -3.45
C VAL A 138 -1.92 5.61 -3.29
N PRO A 139 -2.18 4.37 -2.80
CA PRO A 139 -3.54 3.92 -2.47
C PRO A 139 -4.25 4.82 -1.45
N ASN A 140 -3.52 5.31 -0.43
CA ASN A 140 -4.05 6.23 0.56
C ASN A 140 -4.28 7.61 -0.05
N MET A 141 -3.38 8.09 -0.91
CA MET A 141 -3.58 9.32 -1.69
C MET A 141 -4.82 9.23 -2.61
N ILE A 142 -5.12 8.06 -3.20
CA ILE A 142 -6.34 7.83 -4.00
C ILE A 142 -7.60 7.98 -3.13
N SER A 143 -7.61 7.41 -1.92
CA SER A 143 -8.71 7.58 -0.96
C SER A 143 -8.88 9.05 -0.55
N GLY A 144 -7.80 9.79 -0.30
CA GLY A 144 -7.84 11.24 -0.02
C GLY A 144 -8.35 12.07 -1.21
N ALA A 145 -7.87 11.80 -2.41
CA ALA A 145 -8.23 12.55 -3.61
C ALA A 145 -9.63 12.22 -4.17
N SER A 146 -10.24 11.08 -3.80
CA SER A 146 -11.65 10.79 -4.13
C SER A 146 -12.63 11.58 -3.26
N GLN A 147 -12.25 11.92 -2.02
CA GLN A 147 -13.00 12.84 -1.16
C GLN A 147 -12.93 14.30 -1.66
N ALA A 148 -11.91 14.69 -2.44
CA ALA A 148 -11.63 16.09 -2.74
C ALA A 148 -12.41 16.66 -3.94
N ASP A 149 -12.72 17.96 -3.85
CA ASP A 149 -13.33 18.74 -4.93
C ASP A 149 -12.28 19.65 -5.62
N ILE A 150 -11.33 20.16 -4.81
CA ILE A 150 -10.19 21.01 -5.21
C ILE A 150 -8.90 20.27 -4.86
N GLY A 151 -7.93 20.28 -5.77
CA GLY A 151 -6.56 19.83 -5.50
C GLY A 151 -5.59 21.00 -5.37
N VAL A 152 -4.72 20.96 -4.37
CA VAL A 152 -3.58 21.87 -4.22
C VAL A 152 -2.31 21.11 -4.58
N LEU A 153 -1.72 21.43 -5.74
CA LEU A 153 -0.47 20.85 -6.20
C LEU A 153 0.71 21.61 -5.63
N VAL A 154 1.33 21.08 -4.58
CA VAL A 154 2.51 21.65 -3.95
C VAL A 154 3.77 21.23 -4.72
N ILE A 155 4.54 22.22 -5.15
CA ILE A 155 5.78 22.07 -5.91
C ILE A 155 6.89 22.82 -5.15
N SER A 156 8.03 22.20 -4.90
CA SER A 156 9.19 22.90 -4.33
C SER A 156 9.86 23.80 -5.37
N ALA A 157 10.25 25.02 -4.99
CA ALA A 157 11.07 25.91 -5.81
C ALA A 157 12.56 25.52 -5.82
N ARG A 158 13.01 24.75 -4.81
CA ARG A 158 14.42 24.36 -4.63
C ARG A 158 14.98 23.70 -5.89
N LYS A 159 16.22 24.05 -6.22
CA LYS A 159 17.00 23.41 -7.30
C LYS A 159 17.40 22.00 -6.85
N GLY A 160 17.01 21.00 -7.64
CA GLY A 160 17.09 19.58 -7.28
C GLY A 160 15.70 18.99 -7.03
N GLU A 161 14.99 19.44 -5.99
CA GLU A 161 13.67 18.90 -5.60
C GLU A 161 12.59 19.11 -6.67
N PHE A 162 12.62 20.24 -7.39
CA PHE A 162 11.72 20.46 -8.52
C PHE A 162 12.00 19.47 -9.65
N GLU A 163 13.28 19.31 -9.99
CA GLU A 163 13.74 18.45 -11.06
C GLU A 163 13.43 16.96 -10.77
N THR A 164 13.69 16.44 -9.57
CA THR A 164 13.30 15.07 -9.17
C THR A 164 11.79 14.87 -9.16
N GLY A 165 11.03 15.90 -8.77
CA GLY A 165 9.57 15.90 -8.82
C GLY A 165 9.00 15.92 -10.23
N TYR A 166 9.72 16.49 -11.21
CA TYR A 166 9.29 16.65 -12.60
C TYR A 166 9.80 15.55 -13.56
N GLU A 167 10.85 14.81 -13.21
CA GLU A 167 11.38 13.71 -14.03
C GLU A 167 10.38 12.57 -14.27
N LYS A 168 10.71 11.64 -15.18
CA LYS A 168 9.83 10.50 -15.52
C LYS A 168 9.58 9.54 -14.34
N GLY A 169 10.40 9.61 -13.28
CA GLY A 169 10.18 8.90 -12.03
C GLY A 169 9.39 9.68 -10.97
N GLY A 170 9.12 10.98 -11.18
CA GLY A 170 8.60 11.91 -10.18
C GLY A 170 7.10 11.76 -9.87
N GLN A 171 6.77 11.75 -8.57
CA GLN A 171 5.39 11.58 -8.06
C GLN A 171 4.43 12.70 -8.49
N THR A 172 4.93 13.92 -8.72
CA THR A 172 4.11 15.07 -9.14
C THR A 172 3.29 14.76 -10.39
N ARG A 173 3.83 13.95 -11.31
CA ARG A 173 3.12 13.52 -12.52
C ARG A 173 1.98 12.56 -12.20
N GLU A 174 2.30 11.50 -11.45
CA GLU A 174 1.36 10.47 -11.02
C GLU A 174 0.17 11.09 -10.25
N HIS A 175 0.47 12.00 -9.32
CA HIS A 175 -0.52 12.61 -8.42
C HIS A 175 -1.50 13.53 -9.15
N VAL A 176 -1.02 14.40 -10.05
CA VAL A 176 -1.89 15.28 -10.87
C VAL A 176 -2.87 14.49 -11.72
N GLN A 177 -2.41 13.36 -12.27
CA GLN A 177 -3.16 12.56 -13.21
C GLN A 177 -4.18 11.64 -12.51
N LEU A 178 -3.84 11.12 -11.34
CA LEU A 178 -4.79 10.47 -10.44
C LEU A 178 -5.86 11.45 -9.95
N ALA A 179 -5.48 12.66 -9.52
CA ALA A 179 -6.44 13.69 -9.10
C ALA A 179 -7.45 14.03 -10.22
N LYS A 180 -6.99 14.20 -11.47
CA LYS A 180 -7.90 14.44 -12.62
C LYS A 180 -8.90 13.30 -12.82
N THR A 181 -8.45 12.08 -12.60
CA THR A 181 -9.25 10.86 -12.78
C THR A 181 -10.32 10.73 -11.70
N LEU A 182 -9.94 10.96 -10.44
CA LEU A 182 -10.81 10.83 -9.27
C LEU A 182 -11.88 11.93 -9.19
N GLY A 183 -11.64 13.06 -9.86
CA GLY A 183 -12.68 14.02 -10.19
C GLY A 183 -12.32 15.48 -9.98
N VAL A 184 -11.12 15.75 -9.45
CA VAL A 184 -10.60 17.10 -9.19
C VAL A 184 -10.69 17.94 -10.48
N SER A 185 -11.61 18.90 -10.44
CA SER A 185 -11.91 19.75 -11.58
C SER A 185 -10.96 20.94 -11.63
N LYS A 186 -10.71 21.55 -10.46
CA LYS A 186 -9.84 22.72 -10.22
C LYS A 186 -8.55 22.31 -9.51
N LEU A 187 -7.42 22.87 -9.97
CA LEU A 187 -6.10 22.57 -9.46
C LEU A 187 -5.32 23.87 -9.14
N LEU A 188 -5.07 24.14 -7.86
CA LEU A 188 -4.30 25.28 -7.41
C LEU A 188 -2.82 24.86 -7.30
N VAL A 189 -1.95 25.42 -8.14
CA VAL A 189 -0.53 25.05 -8.20
C VAL A 189 0.29 26.01 -7.33
N VAL A 190 0.91 25.47 -6.30
CA VAL A 190 1.51 26.21 -5.20
C VAL A 190 3.01 25.96 -5.19
N VAL A 191 3.77 27.00 -5.57
CA VAL A 191 5.23 26.99 -5.61
C VAL A 191 5.76 27.39 -4.23
N ASN A 192 6.21 26.40 -3.47
CA ASN A 192 6.65 26.50 -2.07
C ASN A 192 8.18 26.65 -1.95
N LYS A 193 8.68 26.99 -0.76
CA LYS A 193 10.10 27.26 -0.45
C LYS A 193 10.71 28.43 -1.24
N MET A 194 9.90 29.43 -1.62
CA MET A 194 10.39 30.63 -2.30
C MET A 194 11.34 31.48 -1.43
N ASP A 195 11.27 31.31 -0.12
CA ASP A 195 12.12 31.93 0.92
C ASP A 195 13.55 31.39 0.99
N GLU A 196 13.85 30.26 0.34
CA GLU A 196 15.15 29.62 0.46
C GLU A 196 16.28 30.47 -0.18
N PRO A 197 17.49 30.53 0.42
CA PRO A 197 18.64 31.25 -0.15
C PRO A 197 19.03 30.88 -1.60
N THR A 198 18.63 29.71 -2.11
CA THR A 198 18.90 29.28 -3.50
C THR A 198 17.90 29.83 -4.55
N VAL A 199 16.79 30.42 -4.06
CA VAL A 199 15.65 30.95 -4.84
C VAL A 199 15.40 32.43 -4.53
N ASN A 200 15.39 32.82 -3.25
CA ASN A 200 15.24 34.18 -2.73
C ASN A 200 14.15 35.02 -3.43
N TRP A 201 12.93 34.47 -3.51
CA TRP A 201 11.77 35.04 -4.20
C TRP A 201 12.00 35.49 -5.66
N SER A 202 12.99 34.91 -6.35
CA SER A 202 13.30 35.23 -7.75
C SER A 202 12.14 34.89 -8.69
N LYS A 203 11.75 35.88 -9.50
CA LYS A 203 10.74 35.72 -10.56
C LYS A 203 11.19 34.72 -11.62
N GLU A 204 12.48 34.69 -11.96
CA GLU A 204 13.02 33.86 -13.04
C GLU A 204 12.78 32.36 -12.77
N ARG A 205 12.97 31.91 -11.51
CA ARG A 205 12.71 30.52 -11.11
C ARG A 205 11.22 30.20 -11.07
N TYR A 206 10.36 31.17 -10.73
CA TYR A 206 8.91 31.00 -10.79
C TYR A 206 8.41 30.85 -12.23
N ASP A 207 8.82 31.77 -13.12
CA ASP A 207 8.50 31.74 -14.55
C ASP A 207 9.03 30.43 -15.20
N GLU A 208 10.22 29.97 -14.81
CA GLU A 208 10.80 28.69 -15.25
C GLU A 208 9.89 27.50 -14.85
N ILE A 209 9.46 27.44 -13.59
CA ILE A 209 8.60 26.37 -13.07
C ILE A 209 7.22 26.39 -13.75
N GLU A 210 6.60 27.56 -13.91
CA GLU A 210 5.32 27.69 -14.64
C GLU A 210 5.47 27.21 -16.10
N SER A 211 6.51 27.66 -16.81
CA SER A 211 6.75 27.30 -18.22
C SER A 211 6.91 25.79 -18.44
N LYS A 212 7.50 25.06 -17.48
CA LYS A 212 7.67 23.61 -17.51
C LYS A 212 6.40 22.86 -17.09
N MET A 213 5.61 23.41 -16.18
CA MET A 213 4.37 22.76 -15.69
C MET A 213 3.18 22.93 -16.66
N VAL A 214 3.05 24.07 -17.35
CA VAL A 214 1.91 24.33 -18.26
C VAL A 214 1.74 23.27 -19.38
N PRO A 215 2.80 22.79 -20.06
CA PRO A 215 2.71 21.67 -21.00
C PRO A 215 2.24 20.36 -20.35
N PHE A 216 2.74 20.07 -19.14
CA PHE A 216 2.39 18.84 -18.43
C PHE A 216 0.90 18.84 -18.01
N LEU A 217 0.43 19.90 -17.36
CA LEU A 217 -0.98 20.01 -16.92
C LEU A 217 -1.96 19.92 -18.11
N ARG A 218 -1.58 20.47 -19.27
CA ARG A 218 -2.32 20.32 -20.53
C ARG A 218 -2.35 18.88 -21.02
N SER A 219 -1.24 18.14 -20.91
CA SER A 219 -1.18 16.72 -21.26
C SER A 219 -2.03 15.83 -20.34
N SER A 220 -2.14 16.18 -19.05
CA SER A 220 -3.02 15.53 -18.08
C SER A 220 -4.51 15.87 -18.23
N GLY A 221 -4.88 16.79 -19.13
CA GLY A 221 -6.27 17.16 -19.41
C GLY A 221 -6.88 18.25 -18.53
N TYR A 222 -6.08 19.13 -17.91
CA TYR A 222 -6.58 20.36 -17.29
C TYR A 222 -6.59 21.52 -18.31
N ASN A 223 -7.64 22.35 -18.29
CA ASN A 223 -7.65 23.60 -19.04
C ASN A 223 -6.95 24.70 -18.23
N VAL A 224 -5.66 24.89 -18.50
CA VAL A 224 -4.76 25.79 -17.77
C VAL A 224 -5.31 27.22 -17.61
N LYS A 225 -6.15 27.73 -18.51
CA LYS A 225 -6.73 29.08 -18.42
C LYS A 225 -7.98 29.23 -17.55
N LYS A 226 -8.65 28.14 -17.16
CA LYS A 226 -9.90 28.17 -16.38
C LYS A 226 -9.86 27.31 -15.12
N ASP A 227 -9.06 26.24 -15.15
CA ASP A 227 -9.06 25.19 -14.13
C ASP A 227 -7.74 25.09 -13.35
N VAL A 228 -6.77 25.95 -13.69
CA VAL A 228 -5.47 26.04 -13.02
C VAL A 228 -5.19 27.49 -12.64
N GLN A 229 -4.64 27.68 -11.45
CA GLN A 229 -4.09 28.96 -10.98
C GLN A 229 -2.75 28.68 -10.29
N PHE A 230 -1.74 29.52 -10.55
CA PHE A 230 -0.42 29.40 -9.93
C PHE A 230 -0.26 30.42 -8.78
N LEU A 231 0.45 30.06 -7.71
CA LEU A 231 0.73 30.92 -6.54
C LEU A 231 2.15 30.67 -6.00
N PRO A 232 2.97 31.71 -5.72
CA PRO A 232 4.22 31.58 -4.95
C PRO A 232 3.93 31.72 -3.44
N ILE A 233 4.48 30.83 -2.60
CA ILE A 233 4.31 30.86 -1.14
C ILE A 233 5.60 30.50 -0.38
N SER A 234 5.58 30.69 0.94
CA SER A 234 6.42 29.94 1.88
C SER A 234 5.56 29.28 2.95
N GLY A 235 5.51 27.94 2.96
CA GLY A 235 4.79 27.16 3.97
C GLY A 235 5.44 27.11 5.35
N LEU A 236 6.71 27.54 5.50
CA LEU A 236 7.41 27.58 6.79
C LEU A 236 7.33 28.96 7.46
N LEU A 237 7.24 30.04 6.67
CA LEU A 237 7.11 31.42 7.17
C LEU A 237 5.67 31.96 7.12
N GLY A 238 4.72 31.21 6.53
CA GLY A 238 3.34 31.66 6.33
C GLY A 238 3.14 32.67 5.17
N SER A 239 4.20 32.99 4.42
CA SER A 239 4.19 34.04 3.39
C SER A 239 3.23 33.72 2.24
N ASN A 240 2.40 34.70 1.89
CA ASN A 240 1.31 34.62 0.90
C ASN A 240 0.14 33.68 1.24
N MET A 241 0.02 33.23 2.49
CA MET A 241 -1.01 32.25 2.86
C MET A 241 -2.32 32.93 3.31
N LYS A 242 -2.29 33.66 4.43
CA LYS A 242 -3.43 34.45 4.93
C LYS A 242 -3.35 35.90 4.47
N THR A 243 -2.19 36.53 4.65
CA THR A 243 -1.89 37.88 4.13
C THR A 243 -1.08 37.78 2.83
N ARG A 244 -1.30 38.74 1.92
CA ARG A 244 -0.50 38.88 0.68
C ARG A 244 0.94 39.25 1.00
N VAL A 245 1.89 38.87 0.15
CA VAL A 245 3.33 39.18 0.35
C VAL A 245 3.57 40.69 0.37
N VAL A 246 4.43 41.16 1.27
CA VAL A 246 4.89 42.55 1.30
C VAL A 246 5.74 42.84 0.06
N LYS A 247 5.47 43.94 -0.65
CA LYS A 247 6.16 44.31 -1.91
C LYS A 247 7.67 44.51 -1.79
N SER A 248 8.21 44.62 -0.57
CA SER A 248 9.65 44.63 -0.29
C SER A 248 10.32 43.27 -0.47
N VAL A 249 9.59 42.17 -0.22
CA VAL A 249 10.08 40.79 -0.38
C VAL A 249 9.80 40.27 -1.78
N CYS A 250 8.60 40.56 -2.31
CA CYS A 250 8.20 40.15 -3.64
C CYS A 250 7.54 41.32 -4.40
N PRO A 251 8.33 42.17 -5.09
CA PRO A 251 7.80 43.35 -5.78
C PRO A 251 7.00 43.01 -7.04
N TRP A 252 7.23 41.82 -7.63
CA TRP A 252 6.61 41.39 -8.88
C TRP A 252 5.25 40.71 -8.68
N TRP A 253 4.99 40.11 -7.51
CA TRP A 253 3.70 39.46 -7.23
C TRP A 253 2.65 40.46 -6.77
N ASN A 254 1.51 40.52 -7.47
CA ASN A 254 0.35 41.33 -7.11
C ASN A 254 -0.97 40.51 -7.14
N GLY A 255 -0.87 39.17 -7.16
CA GLY A 255 -2.02 38.26 -7.12
C GLY A 255 -2.56 38.03 -5.71
N PRO A 256 -3.62 37.21 -5.57
CA PRO A 256 -4.22 36.89 -4.27
C PRO A 256 -3.31 36.05 -3.38
N CYS A 257 -3.66 35.95 -2.09
CA CYS A 257 -3.09 34.97 -1.16
C CYS A 257 -3.75 33.58 -1.34
N LEU A 258 -3.24 32.57 -0.64
CA LEU A 258 -3.75 31.19 -0.71
C LEU A 258 -5.23 31.08 -0.27
N LEU A 259 -5.62 31.75 0.83
CA LEU A 259 -7.01 31.69 1.32
C LEU A 259 -7.99 32.44 0.39
N GLU A 260 -7.63 33.65 -0.05
CA GLU A 260 -8.40 34.39 -1.07
C GLU A 260 -8.59 33.56 -2.35
N ALA A 261 -7.55 32.84 -2.79
CA ALA A 261 -7.60 32.00 -3.98
C ALA A 261 -8.47 30.74 -3.79
N LEU A 262 -8.54 30.17 -2.58
CA LEU A 262 -9.44 29.06 -2.27
C LEU A 262 -10.91 29.52 -2.20
N ASP A 263 -11.19 30.66 -1.58
CA ASP A 263 -12.54 31.24 -1.53
C ASP A 263 -13.03 31.70 -2.92
N ALA A 264 -12.13 32.13 -3.82
CA ALA A 264 -12.46 32.50 -5.20
C ALA A 264 -12.86 31.30 -6.09
N ILE A 265 -12.73 30.06 -5.63
CA ILE A 265 -13.09 28.88 -6.42
C ILE A 265 -14.59 28.57 -6.32
N GLU A 266 -15.25 28.55 -7.47
CA GLU A 266 -16.59 27.98 -7.64
C GLU A 266 -16.58 26.47 -7.37
N GLY A 267 -17.40 26.01 -6.43
CA GLY A 267 -17.56 24.59 -6.10
C GLY A 267 -18.31 23.79 -7.16
N PRO A 268 -18.24 22.44 -7.12
CA PRO A 268 -19.05 21.60 -7.99
C PRO A 268 -20.55 21.76 -7.67
N LEU A 269 -21.39 21.91 -8.70
CA LEU A 269 -22.83 21.89 -8.55
C LEU A 269 -23.28 20.50 -8.04
N ARG A 270 -23.95 20.49 -6.89
CA ARG A 270 -24.51 19.31 -6.23
C ARG A 270 -26.02 19.45 -6.11
N ASP A 271 -26.76 18.36 -6.30
CA ASP A 271 -28.21 18.33 -6.12
C ASP A 271 -28.57 17.80 -4.72
N PRO A 272 -29.11 18.65 -3.80
CA PRO A 272 -29.57 18.20 -2.49
C PRO A 272 -30.89 17.42 -2.56
N LYS A 273 -31.65 17.52 -3.67
CA LYS A 273 -32.88 16.76 -3.92
C LYS A 273 -32.62 15.47 -4.70
N GLY A 274 -31.36 15.21 -5.08
CA GLY A 274 -30.93 13.96 -5.67
C GLY A 274 -31.06 12.77 -4.71
N PRO A 275 -31.04 11.52 -5.20
CA PRO A 275 -31.09 10.35 -4.34
C PRO A 275 -29.83 10.31 -3.45
N PHE A 276 -30.02 10.02 -2.16
CA PHE A 276 -28.90 9.99 -1.21
C PHE A 276 -27.81 9.01 -1.63
N ARG A 277 -26.55 9.46 -1.59
CA ARG A 277 -25.33 8.68 -1.87
C ARG A 277 -24.19 9.15 -0.97
N MET A 278 -23.72 8.26 -0.10
CA MET A 278 -22.58 8.48 0.79
C MET A 278 -21.69 7.23 0.82
N PRO A 279 -20.55 7.22 0.10
CA PRO A 279 -19.53 6.20 0.28
C PRO A 279 -18.97 6.24 1.71
N ILE A 280 -18.97 5.09 2.37
CA ILE A 280 -18.32 4.88 3.66
C ILE A 280 -16.82 4.79 3.41
N ILE A 281 -16.06 5.63 4.06
CA ILE A 281 -14.58 5.66 3.98
C ILE A 281 -14.00 4.85 5.13
N ASP A 282 -14.58 5.02 6.32
CA ASP A 282 -14.07 4.50 7.59
C ASP A 282 -15.22 4.21 8.56
N ARG A 283 -14.98 3.41 9.60
CA ARG A 283 -15.98 3.02 10.60
C ARG A 283 -15.35 2.74 11.96
N PHE A 284 -16.10 2.97 13.02
CA PHE A 284 -15.68 2.66 14.39
C PHE A 284 -16.88 2.45 15.32
N LYS A 285 -16.65 1.73 16.42
CA LYS A 285 -17.64 1.51 17.49
C LYS A 285 -17.68 2.70 18.47
N ASP A 286 -18.82 3.38 18.53
CA ASP A 286 -19.10 4.42 19.54
C ASP A 286 -20.61 4.45 19.87
N MET A 287 -20.96 3.85 21.02
CA MET A 287 -22.33 3.65 21.50
C MET A 287 -23.31 3.14 20.41
N GLY A 288 -22.80 2.30 19.51
CA GLY A 288 -23.41 1.93 18.25
C GLY A 288 -22.36 1.84 17.15
N THR A 289 -22.80 1.65 15.90
CA THR A 289 -21.91 1.63 14.73
C THR A 289 -21.85 3.01 14.12
N VAL A 290 -20.68 3.67 14.12
CA VAL A 290 -20.49 4.98 13.49
C VAL A 290 -19.71 4.81 12.19
N VAL A 291 -20.23 5.37 11.10
CA VAL A 291 -19.57 5.37 9.79
C VAL A 291 -19.20 6.78 9.37
N MET A 292 -18.01 6.95 8.81
CA MET A 292 -17.51 8.21 8.27
C MET A 292 -17.56 8.17 6.74
N GLY A 293 -18.09 9.21 6.11
CA GLY A 293 -18.25 9.26 4.65
C GLY A 293 -18.49 10.67 4.14
N LYS A 294 -18.27 10.87 2.85
CA LYS A 294 -18.64 12.12 2.15
C LYS A 294 -19.99 11.93 1.48
N VAL A 295 -20.91 12.88 1.64
CA VAL A 295 -22.16 12.87 0.86
C VAL A 295 -21.86 13.41 -0.54
N GLU A 296 -22.12 12.64 -1.59
CA GLU A 296 -21.93 13.12 -2.99
C GLU A 296 -23.24 13.59 -3.64
N SER A 297 -24.39 13.17 -3.12
CA SER A 297 -25.73 13.53 -3.62
C SER A 297 -26.79 13.34 -2.54
N GLY A 298 -27.83 14.17 -2.57
CA GLY A 298 -28.93 14.18 -1.60
C GLY A 298 -28.55 14.79 -0.24
N SER A 299 -29.50 14.80 0.68
CA SER A 299 -29.35 15.19 2.08
C SER A 299 -29.67 14.02 3.03
N VAL A 300 -29.27 14.13 4.30
CA VAL A 300 -29.63 13.17 5.37
C VAL A 300 -30.01 13.90 6.65
N SER A 301 -30.99 13.37 7.37
CA SER A 301 -31.52 13.91 8.62
C SER A 301 -31.50 12.87 9.74
N GLU A 302 -31.54 13.32 10.99
CA GLU A 302 -31.69 12.43 12.15
C GLU A 302 -33.03 11.70 12.11
N GLY A 303 -33.00 10.37 12.24
CA GLY A 303 -34.19 9.51 12.14
C GLY A 303 -34.44 8.88 10.76
N ASP A 304 -33.71 9.29 9.71
CA ASP A 304 -33.87 8.75 8.36
C ASP A 304 -33.61 7.24 8.27
N SER A 305 -34.33 6.58 7.34
CA SER A 305 -34.13 5.16 7.01
C SER A 305 -33.38 5.03 5.67
N LEU A 306 -32.20 4.41 5.72
CA LEU A 306 -31.29 4.22 4.58
C LEU A 306 -31.01 2.74 4.33
N VAL A 307 -30.34 2.41 3.23
CA VAL A 307 -29.86 1.06 2.94
C VAL A 307 -28.36 1.04 2.63
N VAL A 308 -27.64 0.15 3.31
CA VAL A 308 -26.21 -0.13 3.09
C VAL A 308 -26.08 -1.11 1.93
N MET A 309 -25.45 -0.67 0.85
CA MET A 309 -25.10 -1.50 -0.30
C MET A 309 -23.60 -1.85 -0.26
N PRO A 310 -23.20 -3.07 -0.66
CA PRO A 310 -23.96 -4.06 -1.43
C PRO A 310 -24.90 -4.96 -0.62
N ASN A 311 -24.74 -5.03 0.72
CA ASN A 311 -25.40 -6.03 1.57
C ASN A 311 -26.94 -5.91 1.67
N LYS A 312 -27.55 -4.80 1.20
CA LYS A 312 -28.99 -4.51 1.24
C LYS A 312 -29.59 -4.46 2.66
N VAL A 313 -28.76 -4.22 3.68
CA VAL A 313 -29.20 -4.06 5.07
C VAL A 313 -29.84 -2.68 5.23
N GLN A 314 -31.10 -2.65 5.69
CA GLN A 314 -31.79 -1.40 6.05
C GLN A 314 -31.30 -0.93 7.42
N VAL A 315 -30.99 0.36 7.54
CA VAL A 315 -30.40 0.98 8.72
C VAL A 315 -31.11 2.27 9.05
N LYS A 316 -31.23 2.60 10.33
CA LYS A 316 -31.79 3.89 10.78
C LYS A 316 -30.68 4.82 11.26
N VAL A 317 -30.73 6.08 10.84
CA VAL A 317 -29.85 7.15 11.30
C VAL A 317 -30.26 7.55 12.72
N VAL A 318 -29.37 7.34 13.69
CA VAL A 318 -29.57 7.69 15.11
C VAL A 318 -29.06 9.09 15.41
N ALA A 319 -27.98 9.52 14.75
CA ALA A 319 -27.42 10.85 14.87
C ALA A 319 -26.53 11.14 13.66
N VAL A 320 -26.50 12.39 13.23
CA VAL A 320 -25.51 12.91 12.28
C VAL A 320 -24.58 13.87 13.02
N TYR A 321 -23.28 13.73 12.81
CA TYR A 321 -22.26 14.62 13.35
C TYR A 321 -21.45 15.23 12.21
N ARG A 322 -21.32 16.55 12.24
CA ARG A 322 -20.43 17.34 11.39
C ARG A 322 -19.16 17.59 12.20
N ASP A 323 -18.12 16.82 11.89
CA ASP A 323 -16.82 16.76 12.59
C ASP A 323 -16.90 16.39 14.09
N LYS A 324 -17.26 17.35 14.94
CA LYS A 324 -17.48 17.17 16.39
C LYS A 324 -18.93 17.49 16.82
N ASP A 325 -19.63 18.32 16.06
CA ASP A 325 -20.91 18.89 16.45
C ASP A 325 -22.07 18.03 15.94
N LYS A 326 -23.10 17.83 16.76
CA LYS A 326 -24.29 17.09 16.35
C LYS A 326 -25.19 17.99 15.50
N VAL A 327 -25.53 17.56 14.29
CA VAL A 327 -26.41 18.28 13.37
C VAL A 327 -27.69 17.47 13.12
N ARG A 328 -28.85 18.15 13.01
CA ARG A 328 -30.14 17.49 12.70
C ARG A 328 -30.28 17.11 11.23
N HIS A 329 -29.65 17.88 10.35
CA HIS A 329 -29.71 17.76 8.89
C HIS A 329 -28.33 18.07 8.31
N ALA A 330 -27.98 17.42 7.20
CA ALA A 330 -26.70 17.60 6.53
C ALA A 330 -26.81 17.48 5.00
N GLY A 331 -26.01 18.27 4.30
CA GLY A 331 -26.11 18.51 2.85
C GLY A 331 -25.09 17.74 2.00
N PRO A 332 -25.24 17.77 0.66
CA PRO A 332 -24.30 17.14 -0.24
C PRO A 332 -22.97 17.91 -0.27
N GLY A 333 -21.87 17.18 -0.12
CA GLY A 333 -20.50 17.70 -0.09
C GLY A 333 -19.88 17.76 1.29
N GLU A 334 -20.65 17.54 2.35
CA GLU A 334 -20.15 17.48 3.73
C GLU A 334 -19.50 16.11 4.02
N ASN A 335 -18.48 16.11 4.88
CA ASN A 335 -17.91 14.89 5.45
C ASN A 335 -18.60 14.64 6.78
N LEU A 336 -19.33 13.54 6.89
CA LEU A 336 -20.21 13.26 8.02
C LEU A 336 -19.78 12.01 8.77
N ARG A 337 -20.01 12.02 10.08
CA ARG A 337 -19.98 10.84 10.94
C ARG A 337 -21.42 10.51 11.31
N VAL A 338 -21.94 9.40 10.81
CA VAL A 338 -23.33 8.99 10.97
C VAL A 338 -23.40 7.79 11.90
N ARG A 339 -24.10 7.90 13.03
CA ARG A 339 -24.37 6.75 13.92
C ARG A 339 -25.58 6.00 13.39
N LEU A 340 -25.41 4.71 13.10
CA LEU A 340 -26.43 3.82 12.56
C LEU A 340 -26.94 2.85 13.62
N ALA A 341 -28.23 2.50 13.51
CA ALA A 341 -28.85 1.37 14.21
C ALA A 341 -29.32 0.32 13.18
N GLY A 342 -29.29 -0.95 13.59
CA GLY A 342 -29.71 -2.09 12.77
C GLY A 342 -28.58 -2.79 11.99
N ILE A 343 -27.31 -2.44 12.24
CA ILE A 343 -26.14 -3.07 11.61
C ILE A 343 -24.93 -3.07 12.57
N GLU A 344 -24.12 -4.12 12.54
CA GLU A 344 -22.89 -4.20 13.31
C GLU A 344 -21.66 -3.69 12.51
N GLU A 345 -20.59 -3.37 13.22
CA GLU A 345 -19.33 -2.89 12.62
C GLU A 345 -18.65 -3.94 11.71
N GLU A 346 -18.89 -5.22 11.99
CA GLU A 346 -18.35 -6.35 11.23
C GLU A 346 -19.06 -6.56 9.88
N ASP A 347 -20.33 -6.14 9.76
CA ASP A 347 -21.13 -6.22 8.52
C ASP A 347 -20.77 -5.13 7.48
N ILE A 348 -19.95 -4.15 7.86
CA ILE A 348 -19.59 -3.00 7.02
C ILE A 348 -18.13 -3.12 6.59
N ILE A 349 -17.84 -2.75 5.34
CA ILE A 349 -16.48 -2.64 4.80
C ILE A 349 -16.29 -1.23 4.23
N SER A 350 -15.10 -0.65 4.38
CA SER A 350 -14.73 0.61 3.73
C SER A 350 -14.94 0.52 2.22
N GLY A 351 -15.65 1.49 1.66
CA GLY A 351 -16.10 1.50 0.28
C GLY A 351 -17.53 0.98 0.04
N PHE A 352 -18.22 0.45 1.06
CA PHE A 352 -19.68 0.28 1.00
C PHE A 352 -20.37 1.64 0.89
N VAL A 353 -21.62 1.67 0.39
CA VAL A 353 -22.33 2.92 0.08
C VAL A 353 -23.67 2.95 0.80
N LEU A 354 -23.87 3.97 1.64
CA LEU A 354 -25.19 4.35 2.13
C LEU A 354 -26.00 4.98 0.99
N SER A 355 -27.22 4.51 0.81
CA SER A 355 -28.11 4.98 -0.24
C SER A 355 -29.57 5.07 0.21
N SER A 356 -30.36 5.91 -0.48
CA SER A 356 -31.81 6.02 -0.23
C SER A 356 -32.54 4.75 -0.65
N ILE A 357 -33.47 4.28 0.21
CA ILE A 357 -34.28 3.07 0.00
C ILE A 357 -35.10 3.13 -1.31
N ALA A 358 -35.61 4.31 -1.69
CA ALA A 358 -36.43 4.48 -2.89
C ALA A 358 -35.67 4.30 -4.21
N LYS A 359 -34.34 4.51 -4.20
CA LYS A 359 -33.46 4.33 -5.35
C LYS A 359 -32.05 3.91 -4.88
N PRO A 360 -31.86 2.64 -4.49
CA PRO A 360 -30.56 2.15 -4.02
C PRO A 360 -29.49 2.26 -5.13
N VAL A 361 -28.22 2.25 -4.73
CA VAL A 361 -27.09 2.15 -5.69
C VAL A 361 -27.04 0.75 -6.31
N THR A 362 -26.53 0.63 -7.54
CA THR A 362 -26.40 -0.69 -8.19
C THR A 362 -25.12 -1.39 -7.70
N ALA A 363 -25.25 -2.66 -7.31
CA ALA A 363 -24.11 -3.52 -7.00
C ALA A 363 -23.86 -4.52 -8.14
N VAL A 364 -22.60 -4.72 -8.54
CA VAL A 364 -22.21 -5.57 -9.68
C VAL A 364 -20.93 -6.36 -9.39
N THR A 365 -20.72 -7.44 -10.16
CA THR A 365 -19.45 -8.21 -10.22
C THR A 365 -18.79 -8.17 -11.60
N GLU A 366 -19.56 -7.93 -12.67
CA GLU A 366 -19.06 -7.69 -14.04
C GLU A 366 -19.58 -6.35 -14.56
N PHE A 367 -18.74 -5.59 -15.26
CA PHE A 367 -19.13 -4.34 -15.93
C PHE A 367 -18.29 -4.05 -17.17
N VAL A 368 -18.81 -3.23 -18.08
CA VAL A 368 -18.13 -2.80 -19.32
C VAL A 368 -17.65 -1.36 -19.17
N ALA A 369 -16.36 -1.14 -19.39
CA ALA A 369 -15.64 0.06 -19.01
C ALA A 369 -14.80 0.62 -20.18
N GLN A 370 -14.71 1.95 -20.30
CA GLN A 370 -13.76 2.61 -21.20
C GLN A 370 -12.49 2.99 -20.42
N LEU A 371 -11.41 2.24 -20.62
CA LEU A 371 -10.10 2.52 -20.01
C LEU A 371 -9.20 3.33 -20.96
N GLN A 372 -8.47 4.28 -20.40
CA GLN A 372 -7.34 4.96 -21.02
C GLN A 372 -6.06 4.46 -20.34
N ILE A 373 -5.21 3.77 -21.09
CA ILE A 373 -3.89 3.32 -20.64
C ILE A 373 -2.96 4.53 -20.66
N LEU A 374 -2.37 4.88 -19.52
CA LEU A 374 -1.45 6.02 -19.45
C LEU A 374 0.00 5.59 -19.70
N GLU A 375 0.62 4.98 -18.70
CA GLU A 375 1.91 4.30 -18.76
C GLU A 375 1.66 2.78 -18.69
N LEU A 376 2.59 1.98 -19.21
CA LEU A 376 2.70 0.53 -18.98
C LEU A 376 4.17 0.24 -18.65
N LEU A 377 4.41 -0.69 -17.72
CA LEU A 377 5.71 -1.30 -17.49
C LEU A 377 6.42 -1.67 -18.81
N GLU A 378 7.73 -1.46 -18.88
CA GLU A 378 8.50 -1.74 -20.09
C GLU A 378 8.42 -3.24 -20.45
N ASN A 379 8.04 -3.52 -21.70
CA ASN A 379 7.72 -4.85 -22.24
C ASN A 379 6.44 -5.52 -21.70
N ALA A 380 5.67 -4.87 -20.81
CA ALA A 380 4.34 -5.35 -20.44
C ALA A 380 3.31 -5.08 -21.56
N ILE A 381 2.34 -5.99 -21.68
CA ILE A 381 1.30 -5.94 -22.72
C ILE A 381 -0.05 -6.09 -22.03
N PHE A 382 -1.00 -5.18 -22.33
CA PHE A 382 -2.36 -5.25 -21.79
C PHE A 382 -3.23 -6.16 -22.67
N THR A 383 -3.70 -7.28 -22.11
CA THR A 383 -4.45 -8.34 -22.81
C THR A 383 -5.74 -8.70 -22.06
N ALA A 384 -6.55 -9.61 -22.62
CA ALA A 384 -7.50 -10.37 -21.80
C ALA A 384 -6.74 -11.24 -20.77
N GLY A 385 -7.37 -11.54 -19.64
CA GLY A 385 -6.76 -12.24 -18.50
C GLY A 385 -5.78 -11.39 -17.68
N TYR A 386 -5.70 -10.07 -17.95
CA TYR A 386 -4.85 -9.17 -17.17
C TYR A 386 -5.47 -8.94 -15.78
N LYS A 387 -4.68 -9.13 -14.72
CA LYS A 387 -5.10 -8.90 -13.33
C LYS A 387 -4.58 -7.56 -12.83
N ALA A 388 -5.42 -6.82 -12.12
CA ALA A 388 -5.11 -5.51 -11.57
C ALA A 388 -5.90 -5.24 -10.28
N VAL A 389 -5.38 -4.37 -9.42
CA VAL A 389 -6.10 -3.81 -8.27
C VAL A 389 -6.96 -2.65 -8.76
N LEU A 390 -8.26 -2.73 -8.50
CA LEU A 390 -9.29 -1.75 -8.81
C LEU A 390 -9.54 -0.87 -7.58
N HIS A 391 -9.32 0.45 -7.73
CA HIS A 391 -9.65 1.45 -6.73
C HIS A 391 -10.85 2.28 -7.17
N ILE A 392 -11.90 2.34 -6.33
CA ILE A 392 -13.14 3.10 -6.56
C ILE A 392 -13.52 3.76 -5.22
N HIS A 393 -13.67 5.09 -5.16
CA HIS A 393 -13.90 5.85 -3.91
C HIS A 393 -12.97 5.47 -2.75
N SER A 394 -13.33 4.45 -1.97
CA SER A 394 -12.56 3.87 -0.86
C SER A 394 -12.46 2.33 -0.88
N VAL A 395 -13.04 1.68 -1.90
CA VAL A 395 -12.87 0.25 -2.22
C VAL A 395 -11.47 0.03 -2.81
N VAL A 396 -10.81 -1.04 -2.40
CA VAL A 396 -9.60 -1.59 -3.03
C VAL A 396 -9.82 -3.09 -3.23
N GLU A 397 -10.02 -3.52 -4.48
CA GLU A 397 -10.44 -4.89 -4.82
C GLU A 397 -9.61 -5.48 -5.96
N GLU A 398 -9.49 -6.80 -6.02
CA GLU A 398 -8.85 -7.48 -7.15
C GLU A 398 -9.82 -7.64 -8.33
N CYS A 399 -9.36 -7.30 -9.54
CA CYS A 399 -10.12 -7.43 -10.77
C CYS A 399 -9.35 -8.15 -11.89
N GLU A 400 -10.10 -8.75 -12.82
CA GLU A 400 -9.58 -9.36 -14.03
C GLU A 400 -10.26 -8.79 -15.29
N ILE A 401 -9.45 -8.54 -16.32
CA ILE A 401 -9.92 -8.02 -17.61
C ILE A 401 -10.33 -9.20 -18.50
N VAL A 402 -11.61 -9.58 -18.44
CA VAL A 402 -12.16 -10.76 -19.13
C VAL A 402 -12.06 -10.65 -20.65
N GLU A 403 -12.37 -9.49 -21.23
CA GLU A 403 -12.31 -9.29 -22.69
C GLU A 403 -11.97 -7.84 -23.08
N LEU A 404 -11.11 -7.69 -24.09
CA LEU A 404 -10.88 -6.43 -24.81
C LEU A 404 -11.86 -6.34 -26.00
N LEU A 405 -12.82 -5.42 -25.93
CA LEU A 405 -13.90 -5.30 -26.89
C LEU A 405 -13.49 -4.49 -28.13
N GLN A 406 -13.15 -3.21 -27.94
CA GLN A 406 -12.89 -2.25 -29.03
C GLN A 406 -11.90 -1.17 -28.60
N GLN A 407 -10.88 -0.91 -29.42
CA GLN A 407 -9.96 0.23 -29.23
C GLN A 407 -10.56 1.50 -29.87
N ILE A 408 -10.36 2.64 -29.21
CA ILE A 408 -10.65 3.97 -29.72
C ILE A 408 -9.30 4.66 -29.99
N ASP A 409 -9.13 5.27 -31.16
CA ASP A 409 -8.03 6.20 -31.38
C ASP A 409 -8.32 7.53 -30.64
N PRO A 410 -7.48 7.98 -29.69
CA PRO A 410 -7.71 9.20 -28.93
C PRO A 410 -7.73 10.47 -29.80
N LYS A 411 -7.13 10.46 -31.00
CA LYS A 411 -7.12 11.62 -31.90
C LYS A 411 -8.41 11.72 -32.73
N THR A 412 -8.80 10.66 -33.42
CA THR A 412 -10.03 10.68 -34.27
C THR A 412 -11.32 10.37 -33.49
N LYS A 413 -11.23 9.85 -32.26
CA LYS A 413 -12.34 9.33 -31.43
C LYS A 413 -13.19 8.25 -32.12
N LYS A 414 -12.70 7.67 -33.22
CA LYS A 414 -13.38 6.59 -33.96
C LYS A 414 -13.02 5.23 -33.35
N ARG A 415 -14.02 4.34 -33.29
CA ARG A 415 -13.88 2.95 -32.85
C ARG A 415 -13.21 2.13 -33.96
N MET A 416 -12.17 1.37 -33.61
CA MET A 416 -11.52 0.45 -34.55
C MET A 416 -12.40 -0.79 -34.75
N LYS A 417 -12.64 -1.18 -36.02
CA LYS A 417 -13.51 -2.32 -36.37
C LYS A 417 -12.89 -3.71 -36.13
N LYS A 418 -11.58 -3.80 -35.86
CA LYS A 418 -10.85 -5.07 -35.68
C LYS A 418 -10.84 -5.47 -34.20
N LYS A 419 -11.10 -6.75 -33.90
CA LYS A 419 -10.97 -7.28 -32.52
C LYS A 419 -9.55 -7.07 -32.01
N VAL A 420 -9.42 -6.63 -30.77
CA VAL A 420 -8.17 -6.18 -30.16
C VAL A 420 -7.63 -7.30 -29.28
N LEU A 421 -6.50 -7.89 -29.65
CA LEU A 421 -5.85 -8.97 -28.88
C LEU A 421 -4.97 -8.41 -27.75
N PHE A 422 -4.36 -7.25 -27.99
CA PHE A 422 -3.51 -6.55 -27.04
C PHE A 422 -3.56 -5.05 -27.27
N VAL A 423 -3.20 -4.28 -26.25
CA VAL A 423 -3.18 -2.81 -26.29
C VAL A 423 -1.82 -2.27 -25.83
N LYS A 424 -1.43 -1.12 -26.37
CA LYS A 424 -0.21 -0.39 -26.02
C LYS A 424 -0.52 0.88 -25.20
N THR A 425 0.52 1.46 -24.63
CA THR A 425 0.58 2.73 -23.90
C THR A 425 -0.13 3.88 -24.63
N ASN A 426 -0.77 4.80 -23.91
CA ASN A 426 -1.55 5.95 -24.44
C ASN A 426 -2.75 5.61 -25.35
N ALA A 427 -3.25 4.37 -25.34
CA ALA A 427 -4.46 3.99 -26.06
C ALA A 427 -5.71 3.98 -25.17
N VAL A 428 -6.88 4.15 -25.79
CA VAL A 428 -8.20 4.03 -25.14
C VAL A 428 -8.90 2.76 -25.62
N VAL A 429 -9.46 1.97 -24.71
CA VAL A 429 -10.08 0.67 -25.00
C VAL A 429 -11.35 0.45 -24.18
N PHE A 430 -12.39 -0.10 -24.81
CA PHE A 430 -13.50 -0.72 -24.11
C PHE A 430 -13.13 -2.15 -23.72
N CYS A 431 -13.26 -2.48 -22.44
CA CYS A 431 -13.07 -3.84 -21.94
C CYS A 431 -14.22 -4.26 -21.01
N ARG A 432 -14.33 -5.56 -20.76
CA ARG A 432 -15.10 -6.09 -19.64
C ARG A 432 -14.17 -6.32 -18.45
N VAL A 433 -14.57 -5.83 -17.28
CA VAL A 433 -13.89 -6.00 -16.00
C VAL A 433 -14.76 -6.90 -15.13
N GLN A 434 -14.15 -7.86 -14.47
CA GLN A 434 -14.77 -8.72 -13.47
C GLN A 434 -14.05 -8.55 -12.12
N VAL A 435 -14.78 -8.60 -11.01
CA VAL A 435 -14.28 -8.59 -9.64
C VAL A 435 -14.81 -9.78 -8.86
N ASN A 436 -14.09 -10.16 -7.79
CA ASN A 436 -14.47 -11.27 -6.93
C ASN A 436 -15.66 -10.91 -6.02
N ASN A 437 -15.61 -9.73 -5.40
CA ASN A 437 -16.63 -9.25 -4.46
C ASN A 437 -17.63 -8.30 -5.15
N MET A 438 -18.84 -8.16 -4.60
CA MET A 438 -19.83 -7.20 -5.12
C MET A 438 -19.42 -5.77 -4.80
N ILE A 439 -19.28 -4.94 -5.83
CA ILE A 439 -18.92 -3.51 -5.71
C ILE A 439 -20.11 -2.62 -6.09
N CYS A 440 -20.23 -1.46 -5.44
CA CYS A 440 -21.20 -0.44 -5.82
C CYS A 440 -20.66 0.41 -6.97
N LEU A 441 -21.40 0.52 -8.07
CA LEU A 441 -21.01 1.31 -9.25
C LEU A 441 -22.24 1.94 -9.91
N GLU A 442 -22.10 3.18 -10.39
CA GLU A 442 -23.11 3.83 -11.24
C GLU A 442 -22.52 4.32 -12.56
N LYS A 443 -23.38 4.67 -13.54
CA LYS A 443 -22.91 5.15 -14.84
C LYS A 443 -22.40 6.58 -14.71
N PHE A 444 -21.34 6.92 -15.43
CA PHE A 444 -20.74 8.27 -15.44
C PHE A 444 -21.73 9.39 -15.78
N SER A 445 -22.66 9.10 -16.69
CA SER A 445 -23.70 10.04 -17.12
C SER A 445 -24.72 10.34 -16.03
N ASP A 446 -24.87 9.43 -15.08
CA ASP A 446 -25.87 9.48 -14.02
C ASP A 446 -25.21 10.05 -12.74
N PHE A 447 -24.07 9.47 -12.33
CA PHE A 447 -23.23 9.93 -11.22
C PHE A 447 -21.73 9.87 -11.57
N PRO A 448 -21.10 11.01 -11.89
CA PRO A 448 -19.68 11.05 -12.26
C PRO A 448 -18.73 10.50 -11.18
N GLN A 449 -19.06 10.70 -9.90
CA GLN A 449 -18.22 10.33 -8.75
C GLN A 449 -18.18 8.81 -8.54
N LEU A 450 -19.35 8.17 -8.42
CA LEU A 450 -19.50 6.73 -8.21
C LEU A 450 -19.14 5.87 -9.43
N GLY A 451 -18.96 6.47 -10.60
CA GLY A 451 -18.47 5.76 -11.77
C GLY A 451 -16.94 5.76 -11.91
N ARG A 452 -16.24 6.74 -11.34
CA ARG A 452 -14.80 6.93 -11.53
C ARG A 452 -14.00 5.86 -10.79
N PHE A 453 -13.02 5.28 -11.49
CA PHE A 453 -12.08 4.34 -10.90
C PHE A 453 -10.70 4.41 -11.58
N THR A 454 -9.71 3.86 -10.89
CA THR A 454 -8.35 3.64 -11.40
C THR A 454 -7.96 2.19 -11.19
N LEU A 455 -7.35 1.56 -12.20
CA LEU A 455 -6.63 0.29 -12.00
C LEU A 455 -5.15 0.56 -11.72
N ARG A 456 -4.51 -0.31 -10.94
CA ARG A 456 -3.07 -0.38 -10.69
C ARG A 456 -2.59 -1.83 -10.70
N THR A 457 -1.29 -2.06 -10.86
CA THR A 457 -0.66 -3.39 -10.74
C THR A 457 0.41 -3.33 -9.65
N GLU A 458 0.76 -4.47 -9.05
CA GLU A 458 1.70 -4.52 -7.93
C GLU A 458 3.07 -3.90 -8.29
N GLY A 459 3.57 -3.05 -7.39
CA GLY A 459 4.92 -2.46 -7.45
C GLY A 459 5.06 -1.21 -8.33
N LEU A 460 4.56 -1.23 -9.58
CA LEU A 460 4.75 -0.13 -10.55
C LEU A 460 3.57 0.04 -11.52
N GLU A 461 3.54 1.21 -12.18
CA GLU A 461 2.46 1.68 -13.06
C GLU A 461 2.08 0.65 -14.15
N PRO A 462 0.79 0.33 -14.22
CA PRO A 462 -0.05 1.12 -15.12
C PRO A 462 -1.23 1.75 -14.40
N ILE A 463 -1.36 3.07 -14.50
CA ILE A 463 -2.63 3.73 -14.20
C ILE A 463 -3.53 3.58 -15.43
N LEU A 464 -4.59 2.79 -15.29
CA LEU A 464 -5.68 2.76 -16.27
C LEU A 464 -6.80 3.68 -15.78
N VAL A 465 -6.99 4.79 -16.48
CA VAL A 465 -7.97 5.85 -16.17
C VAL A 465 -9.27 5.56 -16.88
N TRP A 466 -10.37 5.48 -16.15
CA TRP A 466 -11.67 5.28 -16.77
C TRP A 466 -12.33 6.58 -17.24
N GLN A 467 -12.98 6.53 -18.40
CA GLN A 467 -13.87 7.60 -18.92
C GLN A 467 -15.18 7.04 -19.46
N GLY A 468 -16.00 6.49 -18.55
CA GLY A 468 -17.42 6.26 -18.79
C GLY A 468 -17.84 4.82 -19.12
N ILE A 469 -18.82 4.33 -18.35
CA ILE A 469 -19.82 3.35 -18.81
C ILE A 469 -20.77 4.14 -19.72
N LYS A 470 -20.40 4.29 -21.00
CA LYS A 470 -21.35 4.77 -22.01
C LYS A 470 -22.31 3.64 -22.35
N GLY A 471 -23.61 3.91 -22.28
CA GLY A 471 -24.63 2.96 -22.64
C GLY A 471 -24.46 2.44 -24.07
N SER A 472 -24.01 1.19 -24.20
CA SER A 472 -24.36 0.36 -25.34
C SER A 472 -25.86 0.03 -25.27
N SER A 473 -26.50 -0.15 -26.43
CA SER A 473 -27.85 -0.74 -26.54
C SER A 473 -27.85 -2.26 -26.29
N LEU A 474 -27.00 -2.71 -25.37
CA LEU A 474 -26.98 -4.04 -24.78
C LEU A 474 -27.49 -3.86 -23.34
N PRO A 475 -28.42 -4.68 -22.85
CA PRO A 475 -28.85 -4.60 -21.47
C PRO A 475 -27.66 -4.79 -20.53
N LEU A 476 -27.76 -4.24 -19.32
CA LEU A 476 -27.06 -4.80 -18.17
C LEU A 476 -27.65 -6.20 -17.97
N THR A 477 -26.99 -7.21 -18.53
CA THR A 477 -27.37 -8.62 -18.31
C THR A 477 -27.02 -9.00 -16.88
N ILE A 478 -27.89 -8.61 -15.95
CA ILE A 478 -27.88 -9.11 -14.58
C ILE A 478 -28.11 -10.62 -14.69
N ILE A 479 -27.05 -11.40 -14.52
CA ILE A 479 -27.17 -12.85 -14.33
C ILE A 479 -27.63 -13.07 -12.89
N ASP A 480 -28.93 -12.86 -12.67
CA ASP A 480 -29.59 -13.31 -11.44
C ASP A 480 -29.54 -14.85 -11.43
N PRO A 481 -28.92 -15.49 -10.42
CA PRO A 481 -28.82 -16.95 -10.39
C PRO A 481 -30.15 -17.70 -10.21
N ARG A 482 -31.30 -17.00 -10.12
CA ARG A 482 -32.59 -17.59 -9.72
C ARG A 482 -33.80 -17.29 -10.62
N VAL A 483 -33.64 -16.60 -11.75
CA VAL A 483 -34.78 -16.25 -12.65
C VAL A 483 -34.66 -16.90 -14.04
N VAL A 484 -35.23 -18.09 -14.20
CA VAL A 484 -35.40 -18.76 -15.50
C VAL A 484 -36.72 -18.28 -16.15
N HIS A 485 -36.63 -17.29 -17.05
CA HIS A 485 -37.76 -16.92 -17.90
C HIS A 485 -37.89 -17.87 -19.10
N TYR A 486 -39.00 -18.60 -19.18
CA TYR A 486 -39.44 -19.29 -20.39
C TYR A 486 -40.11 -18.30 -21.37
N PRO A 487 -39.61 -18.15 -22.61
CA PRO A 487 -40.34 -17.46 -23.68
C PRO A 487 -41.29 -18.44 -24.37
N GLY A 488 -42.59 -18.34 -24.10
CA GLY A 488 -43.63 -19.15 -24.73
C GLY A 488 -44.38 -18.43 -25.86
N GLY A 489 -44.67 -19.14 -26.95
CA GLY A 489 -45.74 -18.81 -27.89
C GLY A 489 -45.38 -17.94 -29.10
N HIS A 490 -45.17 -18.57 -30.26
CA HIS A 490 -46.22 -18.71 -31.30
C HIS A 490 -45.67 -19.38 -32.57
N GLY A 491 -46.50 -20.19 -33.25
CA GLY A 491 -46.12 -20.90 -34.47
C GLY A 491 -47.07 -22.06 -34.81
N ARG A 492 -48.27 -21.75 -35.34
CA ARG A 492 -49.17 -22.77 -35.92
C ARG A 492 -48.67 -23.16 -37.31
N TRP A 493 -48.59 -24.47 -37.57
CA TRP A 493 -48.89 -25.08 -38.88
C TRP A 493 -49.61 -26.42 -38.64
N VAL A 494 -50.39 -26.88 -39.62
CA VAL A 494 -51.50 -27.83 -39.42
C VAL A 494 -51.68 -28.74 -40.64
N LEU A 495 -51.92 -30.04 -40.39
CA LEU A 495 -52.41 -31.10 -41.29
C LEU A 495 -51.60 -31.47 -42.56
N GLU A 496 -51.21 -32.75 -42.63
CA GLU A 496 -51.55 -33.74 -43.68
C GLU A 496 -51.13 -35.13 -43.12
N MET A 497 -51.94 -36.20 -42.98
CA MET A 497 -52.94 -36.92 -43.81
C MET A 497 -52.38 -38.07 -44.68
N GLY A 498 -52.44 -39.29 -44.14
CA GLY A 498 -52.53 -40.56 -44.89
C GLY A 498 -51.24 -41.35 -45.12
N LEU A 499 -51.30 -42.64 -45.53
CA LEU A 499 -52.43 -43.61 -45.59
C LEU A 499 -51.85 -45.04 -45.77
N PHE A 500 -52.57 -46.11 -45.36
CA PHE A 500 -52.31 -47.56 -45.57
C PHE A 500 -50.85 -48.07 -45.42
N GLY A 501 -50.47 -48.79 -44.35
CA GLY A 501 -50.82 -50.20 -44.08
C GLY A 501 -49.63 -50.92 -43.40
N GLU A 502 -49.54 -52.25 -43.17
CA GLU A 502 -50.44 -53.42 -43.32
C GLU A 502 -50.02 -54.56 -42.34
N HIS A 503 -50.65 -55.74 -42.41
CA HIS A 503 -50.46 -56.93 -41.55
C HIS A 503 -50.60 -58.24 -42.38
N PRO A 504 -50.24 -59.47 -41.92
CA PRO A 504 -50.04 -59.90 -40.53
C PRO A 504 -48.82 -60.86 -40.27
N ALA A 505 -48.88 -61.54 -39.11
CA ALA A 505 -47.99 -62.61 -38.57
C ALA A 505 -46.75 -62.14 -37.78
N PHE A 506 -46.35 -62.76 -36.67
CA PHE A 506 -46.75 -64.07 -36.10
C PHE A 506 -47.35 -63.99 -34.67
N ARG A 507 -47.89 -65.11 -34.19
CA ARG A 507 -48.63 -65.29 -32.92
C ARG A 507 -47.73 -65.30 -31.68
N CYS A 508 -48.12 -64.60 -30.60
CA CYS A 508 -47.79 -65.01 -29.23
C CYS A 508 -48.79 -64.46 -28.19
N GLU A 509 -49.47 -65.36 -27.46
CA GLU A 509 -50.13 -65.01 -26.20
C GLU A 509 -49.15 -65.26 -25.04
N SER A 510 -49.01 -64.33 -24.10
CA SER A 510 -48.73 -64.66 -22.70
C SER A 510 -48.85 -63.45 -21.76
N LYS A 511 -49.19 -63.75 -20.51
CA LYS A 511 -49.46 -62.76 -19.45
C LYS A 511 -48.18 -62.11 -18.93
N CYS A 512 -48.36 -60.94 -18.33
CA CYS A 512 -47.33 -60.18 -17.63
C CYS A 512 -46.56 -61.03 -16.60
N HIS A 513 -45.24 -61.12 -16.75
CA HIS A 513 -44.31 -61.47 -15.67
C HIS A 513 -43.39 -60.29 -15.39
N TYR A 514 -43.97 -59.26 -14.77
CA TYR A 514 -43.24 -58.30 -13.95
C TYR A 514 -42.41 -59.05 -12.89
N ILE A 515 -41.36 -58.41 -12.34
CA ILE A 515 -40.38 -59.04 -11.42
C ILE A 515 -39.39 -60.02 -12.13
N ARG A 516 -38.63 -59.52 -13.11
CA ARG A 516 -37.29 -60.07 -13.43
C ARG A 516 -36.28 -59.08 -14.00
N CYS A 517 -36.72 -58.13 -14.83
CA CYS A 517 -35.83 -57.15 -15.50
C CYS A 517 -35.01 -56.26 -14.53
N HIS A 518 -35.48 -56.05 -13.30
CA HIS A 518 -34.75 -55.24 -12.31
C HIS A 518 -33.49 -55.91 -11.74
N GLN A 519 -33.34 -57.24 -11.84
CA GLN A 519 -32.13 -57.92 -11.37
C GLN A 519 -30.93 -57.59 -12.25
N GLU A 520 -31.07 -57.64 -13.58
CA GLU A 520 -29.94 -57.35 -14.48
C GLU A 520 -29.46 -55.91 -14.34
N TYR A 521 -30.38 -54.94 -14.22
CA TYR A 521 -29.98 -53.54 -14.01
C TYR A 521 -29.28 -53.32 -12.66
N LEU A 522 -29.73 -53.96 -11.58
CA LEU A 522 -29.06 -53.91 -10.28
C LEU A 522 -27.70 -54.64 -10.29
N ILE A 523 -27.58 -55.75 -11.01
CA ILE A 523 -26.31 -56.47 -11.21
C ILE A 523 -25.33 -55.60 -12.01
N ILE A 524 -25.77 -54.97 -13.10
CA ILE A 524 -24.94 -54.05 -13.90
C ILE A 524 -24.48 -52.86 -13.05
N LEU A 525 -25.38 -52.24 -12.27
CA LEU A 525 -25.03 -51.10 -11.42
C LEU A 525 -24.09 -51.50 -10.27
N ALA A 526 -24.31 -52.67 -9.66
CA ALA A 526 -23.39 -53.25 -8.67
C ALA A 526 -22.02 -53.57 -9.29
N VAL A 527 -21.96 -54.17 -10.48
CA VAL A 527 -20.71 -54.47 -11.20
C VAL A 527 -19.98 -53.19 -11.60
N VAL A 528 -20.67 -52.17 -12.13
CA VAL A 528 -20.06 -50.88 -12.51
C VAL A 528 -19.56 -50.14 -11.27
N SER A 529 -20.33 -50.09 -10.19
CA SER A 529 -19.87 -49.50 -8.91
C SER A 529 -18.70 -50.28 -8.31
N GLY A 530 -18.69 -51.61 -8.43
CA GLY A 530 -17.60 -52.49 -8.03
C GLY A 530 -16.33 -52.29 -8.86
N VAL A 531 -16.44 -52.12 -10.18
CA VAL A 531 -15.31 -51.78 -11.07
C VAL A 531 -14.79 -50.37 -10.78
N ILE A 532 -15.66 -49.37 -10.56
CA ILE A 532 -15.23 -48.03 -10.14
C ILE A 532 -14.53 -48.09 -8.77
N PHE A 533 -15.07 -48.85 -7.81
CA PHE A 533 -14.43 -49.03 -6.51
C PHE A 533 -13.11 -49.78 -6.62
N PHE A 534 -12.99 -50.85 -7.41
CA PHE A 534 -11.74 -51.56 -7.62
C PHE A 534 -10.70 -50.75 -8.41
N THR A 535 -11.09 -49.96 -9.41
CA THR A 535 -10.17 -49.07 -10.13
C THR A 535 -9.71 -47.89 -9.26
N THR A 536 -10.60 -47.26 -8.49
CA THR A 536 -10.20 -46.22 -7.53
C THR A 536 -9.39 -46.79 -6.37
N LEU A 537 -9.73 -47.97 -5.84
CA LEU A 537 -8.95 -48.67 -4.82
C LEU A 537 -7.60 -49.15 -5.36
N THR A 538 -7.50 -49.64 -6.60
CA THR A 538 -6.21 -50.01 -7.20
C THR A 538 -5.39 -48.79 -7.61
N VAL A 539 -5.99 -47.66 -7.99
CA VAL A 539 -5.27 -46.39 -8.16
C VAL A 539 -4.84 -45.80 -6.82
N VAL A 540 -5.64 -45.89 -5.75
CA VAL A 540 -5.26 -45.45 -4.40
C VAL A 540 -4.21 -46.38 -3.81
N LEU A 541 -4.33 -47.70 -3.97
CA LEU A 541 -3.29 -48.67 -3.61
C LEU A 541 -2.06 -48.50 -4.48
N TRP A 542 -2.17 -48.17 -5.77
CA TRP A 542 -1.02 -47.85 -6.62
C TRP A 542 -0.40 -46.50 -6.23
N LEU A 543 -1.17 -45.49 -5.80
CA LEU A 543 -0.65 -44.22 -5.28
C LEU A 543 -0.09 -44.35 -3.87
N LEU A 544 -0.59 -45.28 -3.05
CA LEU A 544 -0.06 -45.62 -1.74
C LEU A 544 1.14 -46.55 -1.84
N LEU A 545 1.19 -47.48 -2.80
CA LEU A 545 2.36 -48.28 -3.15
C LEU A 545 3.35 -47.49 -4.01
N TYR A 546 2.96 -46.42 -4.69
CA TYR A 546 3.87 -45.48 -5.33
C TYR A 546 4.38 -44.50 -4.28
N LYS A 547 3.55 -43.99 -3.36
CA LYS A 547 4.06 -43.24 -2.19
C LYS A 547 4.89 -44.12 -1.26
N TRP A 548 4.57 -45.40 -1.07
CA TRP A 548 5.31 -46.32 -0.20
C TRP A 548 6.52 -46.90 -0.91
N SER A 549 6.46 -47.29 -2.19
CA SER A 549 7.63 -47.69 -2.98
C SER A 549 8.51 -46.49 -3.33
N ASN A 550 8.00 -45.27 -3.49
CA ASN A 550 8.84 -44.07 -3.62
C ASN A 550 9.33 -43.59 -2.24
N LYS A 551 8.60 -43.79 -1.13
CA LYS A 551 9.13 -43.59 0.23
C LYS A 551 10.16 -44.65 0.61
N GLN A 552 10.00 -45.90 0.17
CA GLN A 552 10.94 -47.03 0.34
C GLN A 552 12.10 -46.96 -0.65
N ARG A 553 11.92 -46.48 -1.88
CA ARG A 553 13.02 -46.19 -2.81
C ARG A 553 13.74 -44.92 -2.38
N HIS A 554 13.07 -43.93 -1.80
CA HIS A 554 13.75 -42.82 -1.14
C HIS A 554 14.44 -43.32 0.14
N PHE A 555 13.85 -44.22 0.94
CA PHE A 555 14.52 -44.83 2.11
C PHE A 555 15.72 -45.70 1.74
N HIS A 556 15.63 -46.57 0.72
CA HIS A 556 16.72 -47.44 0.27
C HIS A 556 17.73 -46.71 -0.62
N LYS A 557 17.35 -45.66 -1.35
CA LYS A 557 18.29 -44.80 -2.10
C LYS A 557 18.90 -43.71 -1.22
N LEU A 558 18.30 -43.37 -0.07
CA LEU A 558 19.02 -42.77 1.06
C LEU A 558 19.92 -43.82 1.71
N SER A 559 19.42 -45.00 2.07
CA SER A 559 20.19 -46.06 2.76
C SER A 559 21.46 -46.40 1.99
N ASN A 560 21.37 -46.61 0.68
CA ASN A 560 22.51 -46.99 -0.17
C ASN A 560 23.38 -45.78 -0.61
N TYR A 561 23.07 -44.56 -0.15
CA TYR A 561 23.98 -43.40 -0.18
C TYR A 561 24.49 -43.02 1.23
N ALA A 562 23.74 -43.34 2.27
CA ALA A 562 24.10 -43.11 3.67
C ALA A 562 25.04 -44.19 4.20
N ALA A 563 24.96 -45.42 3.67
CA ALA A 563 25.86 -46.53 3.99
C ALA A 563 27.32 -46.31 3.52
N SER A 564 27.56 -45.31 2.67
CA SER A 564 28.91 -44.93 2.19
C SER A 564 29.31 -43.49 2.57
N ALA A 565 28.49 -42.78 3.33
CA ALA A 565 28.76 -41.43 3.84
C ALA A 565 28.25 -41.27 5.29
N LEU A 566 28.65 -42.19 6.16
CA LEU A 566 28.32 -42.21 7.58
C LEU A 566 29.03 -41.08 8.36
N VAL A 567 28.43 -39.88 8.36
CA VAL A 567 28.19 -39.01 9.55
C VAL A 567 27.18 -37.95 9.10
N SER A 568 26.02 -37.87 9.77
CA SER A 568 25.15 -36.70 9.69
C SER A 568 25.62 -35.63 10.69
N PRO A 569 25.99 -34.41 10.28
CA PRO A 569 26.50 -33.40 11.20
C PRO A 569 25.43 -32.98 12.21
N SER A 570 25.69 -33.28 13.47
CA SER A 570 24.76 -33.14 14.60
C SER A 570 24.70 -31.71 15.13
N TRP A 571 24.07 -30.80 14.38
CA TRP A 571 23.76 -29.48 14.92
C TRP A 571 22.88 -29.65 16.18
N ARG A 572 23.30 -29.04 17.30
CA ARG A 572 22.62 -29.23 18.59
C ARG A 572 22.37 -27.93 19.34
N VAL A 573 21.45 -27.97 20.28
CA VAL A 573 21.27 -26.89 21.27
C VAL A 573 22.21 -27.17 22.43
N PHE A 574 23.13 -26.23 22.68
CA PHE A 574 24.09 -26.29 23.79
C PHE A 574 23.50 -25.65 25.05
N THR A 575 23.95 -26.08 26.23
CA THR A 575 23.77 -25.31 27.46
C THR A 575 24.82 -24.21 27.58
N LYS A 576 24.60 -23.24 28.48
CA LYS A 576 25.56 -22.15 28.73
C LYS A 576 26.79 -22.67 29.48
N GLU A 577 26.61 -23.73 30.25
CA GLU A 577 27.60 -24.42 31.07
C GLU A 577 28.55 -25.21 30.16
N GLU A 578 28.01 -25.89 29.13
CA GLU A 578 28.81 -26.47 28.06
C GLU A 578 29.62 -25.41 27.31
N LEU A 579 28.99 -24.30 26.86
CA LEU A 579 29.70 -23.24 26.14
C LEU A 579 30.79 -22.58 27.01
N LYS A 580 30.56 -22.42 28.32
CA LYS A 580 31.59 -22.00 29.27
C LYS A 580 32.73 -23.02 29.33
N SER A 581 32.46 -24.32 29.43
CA SER A 581 33.50 -25.35 29.45
C SER A 581 34.34 -25.31 28.17
N ILE A 582 33.67 -25.35 27.01
CA ILE A 582 34.25 -25.36 25.66
C ILE A 582 35.16 -24.12 25.41
N THR A 583 34.78 -22.95 25.92
CA THR A 583 35.51 -21.67 25.72
C THR A 583 36.44 -21.30 26.87
N LYS A 584 36.64 -22.17 27.89
CA LYS A 584 37.35 -21.85 29.14
C LYS A 584 36.82 -20.56 29.79
N ASN A 585 35.51 -20.56 30.08
CA ASN A 585 34.71 -19.48 30.64
C ASN A 585 34.81 -18.15 29.86
N PHE A 586 34.80 -18.20 28.52
CA PHE A 586 34.97 -17.04 27.64
C PHE A 586 36.24 -16.22 27.93
N SER A 587 37.35 -16.89 28.25
CA SER A 587 38.62 -16.23 28.54
C SER A 587 39.17 -15.43 27.36
N GLU A 588 39.81 -14.29 27.64
CA GLU A 588 40.42 -13.42 26.62
C GLU A 588 41.53 -14.12 25.82
N GLY A 589 42.23 -15.09 26.41
CA GLY A 589 43.20 -15.94 25.69
C GLY A 589 42.58 -16.85 24.62
N ASN A 590 41.27 -17.09 24.67
CA ASN A 590 40.50 -17.78 23.63
C ASN A 590 39.73 -16.80 22.73
N ARG A 591 39.80 -15.48 22.96
CA ARG A 591 39.04 -14.49 22.18
C ARG A 591 39.65 -14.34 20.79
N LEU A 592 38.83 -14.50 19.76
CA LEU A 592 39.24 -14.27 18.38
C LEU A 592 39.16 -12.77 18.07
N LEU A 593 40.16 -12.29 17.31
CA LEU A 593 40.22 -10.90 16.85
C LEU A 593 39.00 -10.59 15.98
N GLY A 594 38.28 -9.53 16.35
CA GLY A 594 37.05 -9.09 15.72
C GLY A 594 36.42 -7.94 16.52
N ASP A 595 35.37 -7.31 15.98
CA ASP A 595 34.79 -6.10 16.57
C ASP A 595 34.23 -6.34 17.99
N ALA A 596 34.81 -5.60 18.94
CA ALA A 596 34.47 -5.62 20.35
C ALA A 596 32.99 -5.25 20.63
N LYS A 597 32.35 -4.46 19.76
CA LYS A 597 30.96 -4.00 19.94
C LYS A 597 29.92 -5.12 19.85
N THR A 598 30.23 -6.24 19.18
CA THR A 598 29.27 -7.32 18.88
C THR A 598 29.00 -8.32 20.02
N GLY A 599 29.79 -8.26 21.11
CA GLY A 599 29.75 -9.22 22.21
C GLY A 599 30.84 -10.30 22.17
N GLY A 600 31.60 -10.39 21.07
CA GLY A 600 32.82 -11.19 20.94
C GLY A 600 32.64 -12.61 20.37
N THR A 601 33.66 -13.08 19.68
CA THR A 601 33.78 -14.47 19.20
C THR A 601 34.93 -15.15 19.94
N TYR A 602 34.72 -16.38 20.39
CA TYR A 602 35.68 -17.15 21.18
C TYR A 602 35.96 -18.50 20.52
N SER A 603 37.22 -18.93 20.49
CA SER A 603 37.57 -20.29 20.13
C SER A 603 37.19 -21.26 21.25
N GLY A 604 36.98 -22.52 20.88
CA GLY A 604 36.76 -23.59 21.82
C GLY A 604 37.00 -24.96 21.20
N LEU A 605 37.05 -25.97 22.07
CA LEU A 605 37.18 -27.38 21.69
C LEU A 605 35.95 -28.14 22.16
N LEU A 606 35.28 -28.83 21.26
CA LEU A 606 34.18 -29.75 21.58
C LEU A 606 34.73 -31.07 22.18
N PRO A 607 33.90 -31.87 22.88
CA PRO A 607 34.34 -33.12 23.52
C PRO A 607 34.84 -34.21 22.56
N ASP A 608 34.53 -34.10 21.27
CA ASP A 608 35.02 -34.95 20.17
C ASP A 608 36.38 -34.49 19.61
N GLY A 609 36.94 -33.39 20.11
CA GLY A 609 38.15 -32.75 19.58
C GLY A 609 37.90 -31.74 18.46
N SER A 610 36.66 -31.50 18.03
CA SER A 610 36.33 -30.52 16.99
C SER A 610 36.57 -29.09 17.48
N LYS A 611 37.38 -28.31 16.74
CA LYS A 611 37.55 -26.87 17.00
C LYS A 611 36.32 -26.08 16.53
N VAL A 612 35.83 -25.18 17.35
CA VAL A 612 34.66 -24.33 17.08
C VAL A 612 34.91 -22.85 17.36
N ALA A 613 34.13 -22.00 16.70
CA ALA A 613 34.05 -20.57 16.97
C ALA A 613 32.66 -20.24 17.55
N VAL A 614 32.62 -19.84 18.82
CA VAL A 614 31.41 -19.46 19.55
C VAL A 614 31.24 -17.94 19.46
N LYS A 615 30.33 -17.48 18.60
CA LYS A 615 29.97 -16.06 18.50
C LYS A 615 28.86 -15.75 19.51
N ARG A 616 29.15 -14.88 20.47
CA ARG A 616 28.16 -14.28 21.37
C ARG A 616 27.50 -13.11 20.64
N LEU A 617 26.20 -12.92 20.88
CA LEU A 617 25.43 -11.78 20.39
C LEU A 617 24.94 -10.94 21.59
N ASN A 618 24.77 -9.63 21.36
CA ASN A 618 24.32 -8.69 22.39
C ASN A 618 22.90 -8.99 22.90
N ARG A 619 22.61 -8.49 24.10
CA ARG A 619 21.37 -8.73 24.84
C ARG A 619 20.21 -7.98 24.19
N SER A 620 19.24 -8.72 23.65
CA SER A 620 18.04 -8.14 23.02
C SER A 620 16.91 -7.90 24.02
N THR A 621 16.18 -6.80 23.87
CA THR A 621 14.90 -6.54 24.55
C THR A 621 13.82 -7.59 24.20
N PHE A 622 13.72 -8.00 22.93
CA PHE A 622 12.68 -8.92 22.44
C PHE A 622 12.91 -10.40 22.81
N GLN A 623 11.95 -10.98 23.53
CA GLN A 623 11.92 -12.40 23.94
C GLN A 623 11.26 -13.30 22.89
N ARG A 624 12.04 -13.96 22.00
CA ARG A 624 11.49 -14.98 21.06
C ARG A 624 12.39 -16.23 20.91
N LYS A 625 12.65 -16.93 22.02
CA LYS A 625 13.50 -18.15 22.08
C LYS A 625 13.12 -19.23 21.03
N LYS A 626 11.82 -19.41 20.74
CA LYS A 626 11.33 -20.38 19.74
C LYS A 626 11.77 -20.03 18.30
N GLU A 627 11.67 -18.76 17.90
CA GLU A 627 11.99 -18.34 16.53
C GLU A 627 13.50 -18.42 16.24
N PHE A 628 14.33 -18.05 17.22
CA PHE A 628 15.79 -18.16 17.13
C PHE A 628 16.23 -19.60 16.82
N TYR A 629 15.75 -20.58 17.58
CA TYR A 629 16.06 -22.00 17.31
C TYR A 629 15.49 -22.49 15.96
N TYR A 630 14.30 -22.04 15.57
CA TYR A 630 13.70 -22.42 14.28
C TYR A 630 14.56 -21.98 13.09
N VAL A 631 15.10 -20.75 13.11
CA VAL A 631 15.91 -20.23 11.99
C VAL A 631 17.35 -20.72 12.03
N ILE A 632 18.00 -20.82 13.21
CA ILE A 632 19.30 -21.52 13.30
C ILE A 632 19.16 -22.96 12.80
N GLY A 633 18.10 -23.67 13.21
CA GLY A 633 17.79 -25.03 12.77
C GLY A 633 17.36 -25.16 11.30
N ARG A 634 17.20 -24.05 10.56
CA ARG A 634 17.12 -24.03 9.09
C ARG A 634 18.49 -23.78 8.46
N VAL A 635 19.24 -22.79 8.94
CA VAL A 635 20.56 -22.43 8.39
C VAL A 635 21.58 -23.56 8.61
N ALA A 636 21.55 -24.24 9.75
CA ALA A 636 22.39 -25.40 10.06
C ALA A 636 22.12 -26.64 9.19
N ARG A 637 21.14 -26.60 8.28
CA ARG A 637 20.91 -27.65 7.26
C ARG A 637 21.57 -27.33 5.93
N LEU A 638 22.06 -26.11 5.73
CA LEU A 638 22.76 -25.69 4.52
C LEU A 638 24.19 -26.21 4.57
N HIS A 639 24.54 -27.07 3.61
CA HIS A 639 25.85 -27.71 3.51
C HIS A 639 26.45 -27.44 2.13
N HIS A 640 27.57 -26.72 2.10
CA HIS A 640 28.30 -26.41 0.89
C HIS A 640 29.78 -26.16 1.24
N PRO A 641 30.78 -26.60 0.44
CA PRO A 641 32.21 -26.41 0.74
C PRO A 641 32.75 -24.97 0.81
N ASN A 642 31.86 -23.97 0.78
CA ASN A 642 32.17 -22.54 0.81
C ASN A 642 31.18 -21.74 1.70
N LEU A 643 30.48 -22.42 2.61
CA LEU A 643 29.62 -21.82 3.62
C LEU A 643 30.03 -22.36 4.99
N VAL A 644 30.20 -21.48 5.98
CA VAL A 644 30.63 -21.90 7.33
C VAL A 644 29.50 -22.66 8.05
N SER A 645 29.72 -23.94 8.35
CA SER A 645 28.74 -24.82 8.99
C SER A 645 28.45 -24.40 10.44
N ILE A 646 27.16 -24.33 10.79
CA ILE A 646 26.69 -24.10 12.16
C ILE A 646 26.59 -25.45 12.88
N LYS A 647 27.42 -25.66 13.91
CA LYS A 647 27.39 -26.84 14.78
C LYS A 647 26.38 -26.71 15.92
N GLY A 648 25.86 -25.52 16.18
CA GLY A 648 24.75 -25.35 17.13
C GLY A 648 24.51 -23.92 17.62
N CYS A 649 23.73 -23.80 18.69
CA CYS A 649 23.42 -22.52 19.34
C CYS A 649 22.99 -22.69 20.80
N CYS A 650 22.96 -21.58 21.54
CA CYS A 650 22.41 -21.50 22.89
C CYS A 650 21.58 -20.21 23.04
N TYR A 651 20.54 -20.26 23.89
CA TYR A 651 19.75 -19.10 24.30
C TYR A 651 19.53 -19.15 25.81
N ASP A 652 20.08 -18.15 26.50
CA ASP A 652 20.08 -18.04 27.96
C ASP A 652 19.75 -16.60 28.40
N HIS A 653 18.70 -16.41 29.19
CA HIS A 653 18.30 -15.13 29.80
C HIS A 653 18.39 -13.85 28.90
N GLY A 654 18.15 -14.01 27.59
CA GLY A 654 18.21 -12.93 26.59
C GLY A 654 19.57 -12.74 25.89
N VAL A 655 20.60 -13.46 26.31
CA VAL A 655 21.87 -13.61 25.60
C VAL A 655 21.77 -14.80 24.63
N ARG A 656 22.37 -14.65 23.45
CA ARG A 656 22.28 -15.61 22.34
C ARG A 656 23.68 -15.98 21.88
N TYR A 657 23.91 -17.26 21.58
CA TYR A 657 25.19 -17.77 21.12
C TYR A 657 25.00 -18.64 19.88
N ILE A 658 25.90 -18.53 18.90
CA ILE A 658 25.94 -19.39 17.72
C ILE A 658 27.32 -20.06 17.67
N VAL A 659 27.34 -21.37 17.43
CA VAL A 659 28.54 -22.20 17.36
C VAL A 659 28.79 -22.57 15.91
N TYR A 660 29.84 -22.00 15.33
CA TYR A 660 30.34 -22.33 13.99
C TYR A 660 31.52 -23.31 14.12
N GLU A 661 31.88 -23.98 13.01
CA GLU A 661 33.23 -24.55 12.90
C GLU A 661 34.31 -23.46 12.93
N PHE A 662 35.51 -23.85 13.36
CA PHE A 662 36.67 -22.97 13.35
C PHE A 662 37.35 -22.99 11.97
N ILE A 663 37.52 -21.82 11.36
CA ILE A 663 38.18 -21.63 10.05
C ILE A 663 39.52 -20.90 10.27
N ALA A 664 40.62 -21.52 9.81
CA ALA A 664 41.96 -21.27 10.34
C ALA A 664 42.55 -19.87 10.08
N ASN A 665 42.48 -19.36 8.85
CA ASN A 665 43.11 -18.08 8.48
C ASN A 665 42.25 -16.85 8.82
N GLY A 666 41.04 -17.03 9.36
CA GLY A 666 40.18 -15.93 9.82
C GLY A 666 39.58 -15.09 8.69
N PRO A 667 39.10 -13.87 8.98
CA PRO A 667 38.37 -13.04 8.01
C PRO A 667 39.28 -12.42 6.94
N LEU A 668 38.73 -12.26 5.74
CA LEU A 668 39.39 -11.74 4.55
C LEU A 668 39.85 -10.28 4.69
N ASP A 669 39.12 -9.43 5.43
CA ASP A 669 39.46 -8.01 5.61
C ASP A 669 40.87 -7.83 6.22
N ARG A 670 41.26 -8.72 7.15
CA ARG A 670 42.61 -8.77 7.73
C ARG A 670 43.68 -8.97 6.67
N TRP A 671 43.44 -9.84 5.69
CA TRP A 671 44.39 -10.15 4.62
C TRP A 671 44.43 -9.10 3.50
N LEU A 672 43.39 -8.27 3.38
CA LEU A 672 43.36 -7.12 2.47
C LEU A 672 44.00 -5.86 3.08
N TYR A 673 43.81 -5.60 4.38
CA TYR A 673 44.21 -4.33 5.02
C TYR A 673 45.37 -4.41 6.03
N HIS A 674 45.59 -5.57 6.63
CA HIS A 674 46.48 -5.73 7.78
C HIS A 674 47.51 -6.84 7.55
N VAL A 675 48.27 -6.71 6.46
CA VAL A 675 49.41 -7.59 6.14
C VAL A 675 50.39 -7.59 7.32
N PRO A 676 50.66 -8.73 7.98
CA PRO A 676 51.62 -8.79 9.09
C PRO A 676 53.02 -8.42 8.61
N ARG A 677 53.84 -7.78 9.46
CA ARG A 677 55.27 -7.57 9.16
C ARG A 677 55.95 -8.92 8.98
N GLY A 678 56.42 -9.22 7.76
CA GLY A 678 56.98 -10.51 7.38
C GLY A 678 55.97 -11.60 6.96
N GLY A 679 54.67 -11.28 6.90
CA GLY A 679 53.63 -12.20 6.45
C GLY A 679 53.47 -12.25 4.92
N ARG A 680 53.03 -13.40 4.38
CA ARG A 680 52.67 -13.56 2.97
C ARG A 680 51.39 -12.76 2.66
N SER A 681 51.44 -11.86 1.69
CA SER A 681 50.27 -11.15 1.15
C SER A 681 49.45 -12.05 0.20
N LEU A 682 48.17 -11.74 0.01
CA LEU A 682 47.34 -12.40 -1.00
C LEU A 682 47.83 -12.08 -2.41
N ASP A 683 48.48 -13.06 -3.05
CA ASP A 683 48.85 -13.02 -4.46
C ASP A 683 47.61 -13.13 -5.38
N TRP A 684 47.80 -12.88 -6.69
CA TRP A 684 46.67 -12.85 -7.63
C TRP A 684 45.96 -14.20 -7.75
N ALA A 685 46.69 -15.32 -7.66
CA ALA A 685 46.08 -16.65 -7.71
C ALA A 685 45.22 -16.90 -6.46
N MET A 686 45.68 -16.49 -5.27
CA MET A 686 44.87 -16.51 -4.04
C MET A 686 43.63 -15.63 -4.17
N ARG A 687 43.74 -14.39 -4.64
CA ARG A 687 42.58 -13.48 -4.83
C ARG A 687 41.53 -14.06 -5.78
N MET A 688 41.96 -14.65 -6.90
CA MET A 688 41.06 -15.31 -7.84
C MET A 688 40.44 -16.60 -7.28
N LYS A 689 41.19 -17.38 -6.47
CA LYS A 689 40.68 -18.56 -5.74
C LYS A 689 39.59 -18.16 -4.75
N ILE A 690 39.80 -17.10 -3.99
CA ILE A 690 38.84 -16.51 -3.03
C ILE A 690 37.58 -16.03 -3.75
N ALA A 691 37.71 -15.24 -4.82
CA ALA A 691 36.59 -14.76 -5.63
C ALA A 691 35.74 -15.91 -6.20
N THR A 692 36.40 -16.93 -6.77
CA THR A 692 35.73 -18.09 -7.38
C THR A 692 34.99 -18.95 -6.36
N THR A 693 35.61 -19.22 -5.22
CA THR A 693 35.00 -20.04 -4.14
C THR A 693 33.84 -19.32 -3.45
N LEU A 694 33.93 -17.99 -3.29
CA LEU A 694 32.83 -17.18 -2.78
C LEU A 694 31.64 -17.15 -3.75
N ALA A 695 31.89 -17.01 -5.06
CA ALA A 695 30.84 -17.09 -6.09
C ALA A 695 30.10 -18.45 -6.06
N GLN A 696 30.83 -19.55 -5.85
CA GLN A 696 30.23 -20.89 -5.73
C GLN A 696 29.30 -20.99 -4.49
N GLY A 697 29.71 -20.44 -3.34
CA GLY A 697 28.87 -20.38 -2.14
C GLY A 697 27.60 -19.55 -2.32
N ILE A 698 27.68 -18.41 -3.00
CA ILE A 698 26.52 -17.54 -3.28
C ILE A 698 25.57 -18.20 -4.30
N ALA A 699 26.10 -18.74 -5.40
CA ALA A 699 25.32 -19.45 -6.41
C ALA A 699 24.57 -20.66 -5.85
N PHE A 700 25.14 -21.37 -4.86
CA PHE A 700 24.43 -22.43 -4.15
C PHE A 700 23.18 -21.90 -3.41
N LEU A 701 23.30 -20.80 -2.68
CA LEU A 701 22.19 -20.16 -1.95
C LEU A 701 21.09 -19.62 -2.87
N HIS A 702 21.49 -19.10 -4.04
CA HIS A 702 20.59 -18.51 -5.01
C HIS A 702 19.92 -19.56 -5.92
N ASP A 703 20.62 -20.58 -6.41
CA ASP A 703 20.05 -21.52 -7.40
C ASP A 703 19.56 -22.83 -6.80
N LYS A 704 20.27 -23.37 -5.80
CA LYS A 704 20.10 -24.77 -5.36
C LYS A 704 19.22 -24.90 -4.12
N VAL A 705 19.22 -23.90 -3.24
CA VAL A 705 18.33 -23.86 -2.08
C VAL A 705 16.94 -23.36 -2.50
N LYS A 706 15.88 -24.08 -2.09
CA LYS A 706 14.48 -23.68 -2.30
C LYS A 706 13.69 -23.68 -0.98
N PRO A 707 12.93 -22.60 -0.65
CA PRO A 707 12.94 -21.29 -1.32
C PRO A 707 14.32 -20.64 -1.25
N HIS A 708 14.62 -19.79 -2.25
CA HIS A 708 15.91 -19.13 -2.43
C HIS A 708 16.34 -18.34 -1.20
N VAL A 709 17.63 -18.38 -0.85
CA VAL A 709 18.17 -17.75 0.36
C VAL A 709 19.00 -16.52 -0.03
N VAL A 710 18.54 -15.35 0.39
CA VAL A 710 19.28 -14.08 0.27
C VAL A 710 20.14 -13.89 1.53
N HIS A 711 21.43 -13.58 1.35
CA HIS A 711 22.42 -13.44 2.42
C HIS A 711 22.31 -12.10 3.17
N ARG A 712 22.11 -11.00 2.42
CA ARG A 712 21.90 -9.61 2.85
C ARG A 712 23.11 -8.88 3.43
N ASP A 713 24.09 -9.57 3.99
CA ASP A 713 25.31 -8.96 4.54
C ASP A 713 26.58 -9.64 4.00
N ILE A 714 26.90 -9.39 2.73
CA ILE A 714 28.10 -9.90 2.03
C ILE A 714 29.18 -8.80 2.02
N HIS A 715 30.24 -8.99 2.81
CA HIS A 715 31.43 -8.12 2.90
C HIS A 715 32.61 -8.91 3.48
N ALA A 716 33.82 -8.37 3.41
CA ALA A 716 35.06 -9.09 3.71
C ALA A 716 35.19 -9.61 5.16
N ILE A 717 34.48 -9.04 6.15
CA ILE A 717 34.53 -9.54 7.54
C ILE A 717 33.73 -10.84 7.69
N ASN A 718 32.67 -11.02 6.87
CA ASN A 718 31.86 -12.23 6.85
C ASN A 718 32.43 -13.35 5.94
N VAL A 719 33.56 -13.12 5.27
CA VAL A 719 34.25 -14.14 4.46
C VAL A 719 35.46 -14.66 5.23
N LEU A 720 35.41 -15.93 5.65
CA LEU A 720 36.55 -16.59 6.32
C LEU A 720 37.39 -17.37 5.30
N LEU A 721 38.70 -17.47 5.57
CA LEU A 721 39.66 -18.19 4.72
C LEU A 721 40.15 -19.46 5.42
N ASP A 722 40.12 -20.60 4.72
CA ASP A 722 40.73 -21.83 5.22
C ASP A 722 42.25 -21.88 4.96
N GLU A 723 42.89 -22.98 5.36
CA GLU A 723 44.34 -23.23 5.21
C GLU A 723 44.78 -23.22 3.72
N ASP A 724 43.84 -23.48 2.82
CA ASP A 724 43.98 -23.52 1.38
C ASP A 724 43.75 -22.14 0.71
N PHE A 725 43.37 -21.11 1.48
CA PHE A 725 42.86 -19.82 0.99
C PHE A 725 41.62 -19.96 0.08
N LYS A 726 40.75 -20.93 0.35
CA LYS A 726 39.36 -20.93 -0.17
C LYS A 726 38.48 -20.06 0.71
N ALA A 727 37.50 -19.40 0.11
CA ALA A 727 36.52 -18.59 0.80
C ALA A 727 35.38 -19.43 1.39
N HIS A 728 34.99 -19.09 2.62
CA HIS A 728 33.84 -19.64 3.33
C HIS A 728 32.96 -18.51 3.87
N LEU A 729 31.74 -18.39 3.35
CA LEU A 729 30.82 -17.32 3.72
C LEU A 729 30.07 -17.64 5.03
N MET A 730 30.11 -16.71 5.97
CA MET A 730 29.46 -16.74 7.28
C MET A 730 28.31 -15.74 7.34
N GLY A 731 27.26 -16.04 8.11
CA GLY A 731 26.15 -15.09 8.39
C GLY A 731 24.82 -15.43 7.72
N VAL A 732 24.81 -16.43 6.84
CA VAL A 732 23.69 -16.85 5.96
C VAL A 732 22.31 -16.75 6.63
N GLY A 733 21.52 -15.75 6.23
CA GLY A 733 20.12 -15.58 6.64
C GLY A 733 19.89 -15.18 8.12
N LEU A 734 20.94 -14.87 8.88
CA LEU A 734 20.84 -14.53 10.31
C LEU A 734 20.38 -13.10 10.59
N SER A 735 20.44 -12.22 9.59
CA SER A 735 19.98 -10.82 9.61
C SER A 735 18.48 -10.65 9.91
N LYS A 736 17.69 -11.73 9.93
CA LYS A 736 16.29 -11.68 10.40
C LYS A 736 16.14 -11.66 11.94
N PHE A 737 17.23 -11.85 12.71
CA PHE A 737 17.15 -12.02 14.18
C PHE A 737 18.04 -11.10 15.02
N VAL A 738 18.96 -10.34 14.42
CA VAL A 738 19.72 -9.32 15.14
C VAL A 738 18.85 -8.05 15.22
N PRO A 739 18.48 -7.55 16.42
CA PRO A 739 17.81 -6.26 16.52
C PRO A 739 18.72 -5.15 16.03
N TRP A 740 18.14 -4.14 15.38
CA TRP A 740 18.83 -2.95 14.86
C TRP A 740 19.81 -2.32 15.87
N GLU A 741 19.44 -2.28 17.15
CA GLU A 741 20.26 -1.88 18.31
C GLU A 741 21.68 -2.49 18.31
N ALA A 742 21.83 -3.75 17.92
CA ALA A 742 23.08 -4.49 17.99
C ALA A 742 23.95 -4.36 16.73
N MET A 743 23.52 -3.58 15.74
CA MET A 743 24.22 -3.32 14.47
C MET A 743 24.56 -1.82 14.30
N GLN A 744 24.49 -1.04 15.38
CA GLN A 744 24.92 0.35 15.41
C GLN A 744 26.45 0.48 15.37
N GLU A 745 26.99 0.48 14.17
CA GLU A 745 27.67 1.65 13.60
C GLU A 745 27.88 1.45 12.09
N TRP A 746 27.66 2.51 11.30
CA TRP A 746 27.87 2.51 9.83
C TRP A 746 27.09 1.40 9.06
N THR A 747 25.82 1.19 9.41
CA THR A 747 24.87 0.33 8.70
C THR A 747 23.59 1.13 8.42
N ILE A 748 23.15 1.19 7.15
CA ILE A 748 21.88 1.85 6.76
C ILE A 748 20.69 0.93 7.12
N MET A 749 19.50 1.51 7.35
CA MET A 749 18.32 0.95 8.05
C MET A 749 17.76 -0.42 7.61
N ALA A 750 18.31 -1.08 6.59
CA ALA A 750 17.83 -2.36 6.07
C ALA A 750 18.75 -3.57 6.40
N GLY A 751 19.89 -3.37 7.09
CA GLY A 751 20.68 -4.46 7.68
C GLY A 751 21.77 -5.05 6.79
N GLY A 752 22.53 -4.19 6.08
CA GLY A 752 23.77 -4.54 5.41
C GLY A 752 24.78 -3.39 5.45
N THR A 753 26.06 -3.73 5.39
CA THR A 753 27.18 -2.82 5.69
C THR A 753 27.32 -1.65 4.69
N TYR A 754 27.58 -0.42 5.18
CA TYR A 754 27.74 0.78 4.34
C TYR A 754 28.85 0.61 3.28
N GLY A 755 28.58 1.07 2.06
CA GLY A 755 29.47 0.91 0.89
C GLY A 755 29.21 -0.36 0.06
N TYR A 756 28.62 -1.41 0.64
CA TYR A 756 28.27 -2.65 -0.09
C TYR A 756 26.83 -2.70 -0.59
N LEU A 757 25.97 -1.77 -0.12
CA LEU A 757 24.54 -1.83 -0.39
C LEU A 757 24.19 -1.48 -1.84
N ALA A 758 23.30 -2.29 -2.42
CA ALA A 758 22.73 -2.06 -3.74
C ALA A 758 21.84 -0.81 -3.76
N PRO A 759 21.92 0.09 -4.77
CA PRO A 759 21.09 1.29 -4.83
C PRO A 759 19.59 0.99 -4.76
N GLU A 760 19.11 -0.04 -5.45
CA GLU A 760 17.71 -0.47 -5.40
C GLU A 760 17.26 -0.90 -3.99
N PHE A 761 18.17 -1.47 -3.20
CA PHE A 761 17.91 -1.84 -1.82
C PHE A 761 17.87 -0.62 -0.90
N VAL A 762 18.77 0.36 -1.10
CA VAL A 762 18.80 1.63 -0.35
C VAL A 762 17.55 2.48 -0.65
N TYR A 763 17.11 2.57 -1.91
CA TYR A 763 16.00 3.43 -2.33
C TYR A 763 14.62 2.79 -2.30
N ARG A 764 14.51 1.45 -2.24
CA ARG A 764 13.20 0.75 -2.32
C ARG A 764 12.97 -0.33 -1.26
N ASN A 765 13.98 -0.68 -0.47
CA ASN A 765 13.93 -1.79 0.49
C ASN A 765 13.59 -3.17 -0.17
N GLU A 766 13.82 -3.30 -1.48
CA GLU A 766 13.57 -4.52 -2.26
C GLU A 766 14.66 -5.57 -1.96
N ILE A 767 14.34 -6.56 -1.12
CA ILE A 767 15.27 -7.65 -0.79
C ILE A 767 15.22 -8.73 -1.88
N THR A 768 16.25 -8.78 -2.73
CA THR A 768 16.35 -9.77 -3.81
C THR A 768 17.71 -10.48 -3.83
N THR A 769 17.83 -11.56 -4.60
CA THR A 769 19.14 -12.18 -4.91
C THR A 769 20.04 -11.26 -5.73
N LYS A 770 19.50 -10.23 -6.43
CA LYS A 770 20.30 -9.23 -7.15
C LYS A 770 21.04 -8.29 -6.19
N SER A 771 20.44 -7.98 -5.04
CA SER A 771 21.08 -7.18 -3.98
C SER A 771 22.34 -7.86 -3.44
N ASP A 772 22.31 -9.18 -3.23
CA ASP A 772 23.50 -9.98 -2.88
C ASP A 772 24.57 -9.95 -4.00
N VAL A 773 24.16 -10.02 -5.28
CA VAL A 773 25.07 -9.96 -6.43
C VAL A 773 25.76 -8.60 -6.55
N TYR A 774 25.07 -7.50 -6.21
CA TYR A 774 25.70 -6.18 -6.11
C TYR A 774 26.73 -6.13 -4.97
N SER A 775 26.37 -6.59 -3.77
CA SER A 775 27.28 -6.65 -2.62
C SER A 775 28.53 -7.48 -2.91
N PHE A 776 28.36 -8.61 -3.61
CA PHE A 776 29.46 -9.42 -4.13
C PHE A 776 30.30 -8.68 -5.18
N GLY A 777 29.67 -7.90 -6.08
CA GLY A 777 30.37 -7.03 -7.03
C GLY A 777 31.26 -5.98 -6.36
N VAL A 778 30.78 -5.33 -5.29
CA VAL A 778 31.60 -4.42 -4.48
C VAL A 778 32.75 -5.16 -3.80
N LEU A 779 32.49 -6.34 -3.23
CA LEU A 779 33.51 -7.18 -2.60
C LEU A 779 34.55 -7.71 -3.60
N LEU A 780 34.20 -7.92 -4.88
CA LEU A 780 35.18 -8.20 -5.93
C LEU A 780 36.10 -7.00 -6.20
N LEU A 781 35.55 -5.77 -6.25
CA LEU A 781 36.36 -4.56 -6.35
C LEU A 781 37.27 -4.37 -5.13
N GLU A 782 36.79 -4.73 -3.93
CA GLU A 782 37.57 -4.76 -2.69
C GLU A 782 38.74 -5.77 -2.78
N ILE A 783 38.46 -7.01 -3.18
CA ILE A 783 39.45 -8.08 -3.35
C ILE A 783 40.52 -7.72 -4.38
N VAL A 784 40.14 -7.09 -5.50
CA VAL A 784 41.09 -6.67 -6.54
C VAL A 784 41.91 -5.47 -6.10
N SER A 785 41.28 -4.41 -5.56
CA SER A 785 41.96 -3.15 -5.22
C SER A 785 42.74 -3.17 -3.91
N GLY A 786 42.34 -4.01 -2.94
CA GLY A 786 42.84 -3.94 -1.56
C GLY A 786 42.46 -2.65 -0.82
N ARG A 787 41.39 -1.95 -1.24
CA ARG A 787 40.92 -0.67 -0.64
C ARG A 787 39.51 -0.82 -0.06
N ARG A 788 39.26 -0.13 1.07
CA ARG A 788 37.94 -0.14 1.75
C ARG A 788 36.87 0.52 0.86
N PRO A 789 35.68 -0.09 0.65
CA PRO A 789 34.67 0.43 -0.28
C PRO A 789 34.13 1.83 0.02
N ALA A 790 34.28 2.31 1.25
CA ALA A 790 34.14 3.72 1.61
C ALA A 790 35.40 4.19 2.34
N GLN A 791 35.89 5.38 1.98
CA GLN A 791 36.94 6.11 2.70
C GLN A 791 36.49 7.56 2.86
N ALA A 792 36.85 8.18 3.99
CA ALA A 792 36.67 9.62 4.16
C ALA A 792 37.66 10.36 3.27
N SER A 793 37.16 11.17 2.34
CA SER A 793 38.00 12.13 1.64
C SER A 793 38.44 13.24 2.61
N SER A 794 39.60 13.85 2.37
CA SER A 794 40.08 14.99 3.16
C SER A 794 39.39 16.32 2.84
N GLY A 795 38.30 16.30 2.05
CA GLY A 795 37.48 17.45 1.72
C GLY A 795 36.16 17.02 1.07
N SER A 796 35.04 17.27 1.76
CA SER A 796 33.65 17.00 1.33
C SER A 796 33.33 15.56 0.91
N GLY A 797 32.81 14.77 1.86
CA GLY A 797 32.00 13.58 1.58
C GLY A 797 32.70 12.23 1.65
N LEU A 798 31.92 11.19 1.95
CA LEU A 798 32.29 9.78 1.80
C LEU A 798 32.04 9.37 0.35
N CYS A 799 33.11 9.12 -0.41
CA CYS A 799 33.03 8.67 -1.80
C CYS A 799 33.19 7.14 -1.87
N GLY A 800 32.29 6.47 -2.60
CA GLY A 800 32.31 5.02 -2.76
C GLY A 800 33.31 4.54 -3.83
N LEU A 801 33.89 3.35 -3.65
CA LEU A 801 34.77 2.74 -4.66
C LEU A 801 34.17 2.71 -6.09
N PRO A 802 32.87 2.38 -6.29
CA PRO A 802 32.25 2.42 -7.62
C PRO A 802 32.22 3.81 -8.26
N GLU A 803 32.09 4.86 -7.45
CA GLU A 803 32.09 6.27 -7.89
C GLU A 803 33.51 6.72 -8.22
N HIS A 804 34.48 6.32 -7.39
CA HIS A 804 35.89 6.62 -7.58
C HIS A 804 36.46 6.00 -8.87
N ILE A 805 35.97 4.82 -9.28
CA ILE A 805 36.31 4.18 -10.57
C ILE A 805 35.60 4.89 -11.74
N ARG A 806 34.33 5.28 -11.58
CA ARG A 806 33.61 6.08 -12.61
C ARG A 806 34.30 7.42 -12.88
N MET A 807 34.74 8.13 -11.85
CA MET A 807 35.50 9.38 -12.00
C MET A 807 36.90 9.15 -12.58
N GLY A 808 37.57 8.06 -12.22
CA GLY A 808 38.87 7.68 -12.81
C GLY A 808 38.80 7.56 -14.34
N ASN A 809 37.76 6.95 -14.89
CA ASN A 809 37.57 6.83 -16.33
C ASN A 809 37.20 8.15 -17.05
N SER A 810 37.02 9.26 -16.34
CA SER A 810 36.76 10.59 -16.92
C SER A 810 38.03 11.46 -17.09
N LEU A 811 39.15 11.05 -16.49
CA LEU A 811 40.45 11.70 -16.62
C LEU A 811 41.42 10.75 -17.35
N GLY A 812 41.59 10.99 -18.65
CA GLY A 812 42.50 10.21 -19.48
C GLY A 812 43.97 10.59 -19.29
N THR A 813 44.84 9.68 -19.76
CA THR A 813 46.32 9.76 -19.84
C THR A 813 47.12 9.56 -18.54
N SER A 814 48.22 8.80 -18.71
CA SER A 814 49.15 8.31 -17.69
C SER A 814 50.27 9.34 -17.37
N PRO A 815 51.19 9.11 -16.42
CA PRO A 815 52.18 7.99 -16.49
C PRO A 815 51.83 6.74 -15.66
#